data_AF-A0A1V5HQ93-F1
#
_entry.id   AF-A0A1V5HQ93-F1
#
_cell.length_a   1.000
_cell.length_b   1.000
_cell.length_c   1.000
_cell.angle_alpha   90.00
_cell.angle_beta   90.00
_cell.angle_gamma   90.00
#
_symmetry.space_group_name_H-M   'P 1'
#
loop_
_entity.id
_entity.type
_entity.pdbx_description
1 polymer ?
#
loop_
_entity_poly.entity_id
_entity_poly.type
_entity_poly.pdbx_seq_one_letter_code
_entity_poly.pdbx_strand_id
1 'polypeptide(L)'
;MKKKIAIGVLVLLLGLTVYLLVGFLKVEASEPRPYAGSVFENTLLEYGSYGDYWQLHSTASGGVSFSQKVTVGYIYSLPEANVQPYTITLDGEEGLFIPEIGDITWNIDVPAFGKYHLLLTYYPVEGRSSEISRGLKINGVFPFSEVSSFMLPRIWKDAFDVATQREAGKHDQKPAQLEKPRWNQFPIRDGAGFYHGQSYEFVLEAGLNSFTLTGNKEPMVLQTIHFVPVQAEKTYAQTLAEYEVNRYEKVDSADFGELSYIKHQGENSFEKSTPILSPVANWSSYKVDPYVKFMTRYNTIGGTTWRVAGDFVSWQVEVPKTGLYQLTFKVLQNYRQGMYSTRILSINGKVPFSECRNLQFKYDNDWQNVTLGNEDGAYWFYLEAGKNVITLEATIGVYAQIVRIAEETITTLNSLYRKVVMIAGVNPNEYQDYLLEERIDNLFGMINDSAANLQQCIDQIIAISGERSALISSFERTLYQMKQFAKSERHIQIGLKELDDNIAALGTWVMTISEQSLAIDCFYVHGSQVKLPKAGTNFFQKLWHEMVMLFGSYGANTSLESSVKTDGPTITVWISSGRDQSQLLRQLIDESFTLQNNINVRLKLVSQAALLPATLSGNGPDVAIGVGQNIPVNWGIRNALLDLTQFADFETVQNWFHPSAVLPFRFQDRVYALPDTQDFLVSFVRTDIAEELNMAVPVSWDEVIDTLPQLQRQYLDYYLPNSKGALSSLLYAMVAQKGGRLYDEEGTKTLLTEPKAMEAFIDFTTFFSDYGFEISANFSNRFRSGEMPMGVANFSLYNTLSVFAPEIRGHWEFRPLPGYDFDGEIRNETTSTVSGTVILGDTKEAKASWEFLKWWLGAEAQSGYARGMEAILGAAARYPTANLKAFEKLPWSAKDYQLLTSQRTKAVGVPTFPGDYIVGRYIDNAFRSSINNNINPRDSLYEYCKKINIELTRKRQEFGLNGE
;
A
#
# COMPACT_ATOMS: atom_id res chain seq x y z
N MET A 1 49.91 55.61 -42.54
CA MET A 1 50.65 54.71 -41.60
C MET A 1 50.08 54.68 -40.18
N LYS A 2 49.73 55.82 -39.55
CA LYS A 2 49.31 55.87 -38.13
C LYS A 2 48.09 55.00 -37.74
N LYS A 3 47.06 54.85 -38.60
CA LYS A 3 45.89 53.99 -38.31
C LYS A 3 46.18 52.48 -38.29
N LYS A 4 47.12 52.00 -39.12
CA LYS A 4 47.48 50.56 -39.15
C LYS A 4 48.30 50.15 -37.93
N ILE A 5 49.13 51.06 -37.41
CA ILE A 5 49.90 50.84 -36.18
C ILE A 5 48.97 50.82 -34.97
N ALA A 6 47.97 51.71 -34.90
CA ALA A 6 47.00 51.73 -33.81
C ALA A 6 46.16 50.44 -33.73
N ILE A 7 45.73 49.91 -34.88
CA ILE A 7 44.98 48.64 -34.93
C ILE A 7 45.89 47.46 -34.54
N GLY A 8 47.15 47.45 -35.00
CA GLY A 8 48.11 46.42 -34.60
C GLY A 8 48.38 46.38 -33.10
N VAL A 9 48.51 47.56 -32.46
CA VAL A 9 48.69 47.67 -31.01
C VAL A 9 47.44 47.24 -30.24
N LEU A 10 46.24 47.54 -30.76
CA LEU A 10 44.98 47.16 -30.12
C LEU A 10 44.74 45.64 -30.18
N VAL A 11 45.09 45.00 -31.29
CA VAL A 11 45.03 43.53 -31.44
C VAL A 11 46.07 42.84 -30.56
N LEU A 12 47.27 43.43 -30.41
CA LEU A 12 48.29 42.93 -29.50
C LEU A 12 47.86 43.07 -28.03
N LEU A 13 47.25 44.19 -27.64
CA LEU A 13 46.71 44.39 -26.30
C LEU A 13 45.56 43.43 -25.99
N LEU A 14 44.66 43.17 -26.94
CA LEU A 14 43.58 42.19 -26.82
C LEU A 14 44.13 40.76 -26.72
N GLY A 15 45.12 40.41 -27.54
CA GLY A 15 45.80 39.13 -27.46
C GLY A 15 46.52 38.92 -26.14
N LEU A 16 47.16 39.97 -25.61
CA LEU A 16 47.86 39.92 -24.32
C LEU A 16 46.88 39.83 -23.13
N THR A 17 45.73 40.50 -23.20
CA THR A 17 44.69 40.41 -22.15
C THR A 17 44.01 39.04 -22.17
N VAL A 18 43.75 38.46 -23.34
CA VAL A 18 43.25 37.08 -23.45
C VAL A 18 44.29 36.08 -22.95
N TYR A 19 45.57 36.24 -23.29
CA TYR A 19 46.64 35.37 -22.81
C TYR A 19 46.83 35.46 -21.28
N LEU A 20 46.75 36.65 -20.71
CA LEU A 20 46.80 36.85 -19.25
C LEU A 20 45.55 36.28 -18.56
N LEU A 21 44.35 36.41 -19.13
CA LEU A 21 43.11 35.82 -18.60
C LEU A 21 43.13 34.28 -18.64
N VAL A 22 43.67 33.68 -19.70
CA VAL A 22 43.83 32.22 -19.80
C VAL A 22 44.88 31.71 -18.79
N GLY A 23 45.90 32.50 -18.47
CA GLY A 23 46.90 32.18 -17.45
C GLY A 23 46.36 32.20 -16.00
N PHE A 24 45.27 32.94 -15.73
CA PHE A 24 44.59 32.99 -14.42
C PHE A 24 43.45 31.97 -14.29
N LEU A 25 43.04 31.31 -15.38
CA LEU A 25 42.13 30.17 -15.36
C LEU A 25 42.90 28.85 -15.17
N LYS A 26 43.76 28.78 -14.15
CA LYS A 26 44.02 27.49 -13.49
C LYS A 26 42.91 27.28 -12.48
N VAL A 27 41.74 26.92 -12.99
CA VAL A 27 40.81 26.13 -12.18
C VAL A 27 41.53 24.80 -12.02
N GLU A 28 42.13 24.57 -10.86
CA GLU A 28 42.33 23.19 -10.41
C GLU A 28 40.94 22.57 -10.46
N ALA A 29 40.72 21.69 -11.45
CA ALA A 29 39.59 20.80 -11.41
C ALA A 29 39.66 20.13 -10.04
N SER A 30 38.60 20.29 -9.24
CA SER A 30 38.36 19.44 -8.07
C SER A 30 38.75 18.03 -8.49
N GLU A 31 39.60 17.36 -7.71
CA GLU A 31 39.80 15.93 -7.90
C GLU A 31 38.40 15.31 -8.00
N PRO A 32 38.09 14.55 -9.08
CA PRO A 32 36.84 13.85 -9.17
C PRO A 32 36.78 12.95 -7.94
N ARG A 33 35.83 13.22 -7.04
CA ARG A 33 35.54 12.27 -5.97
C ARG A 33 35.13 10.98 -6.68
N PRO A 34 35.80 9.85 -6.42
CA PRO A 34 35.39 8.59 -7.01
C PRO A 34 33.92 8.37 -6.69
N TYR A 35 33.14 8.03 -7.71
CA TYR A 35 31.77 7.58 -7.55
C TYR A 35 31.79 6.37 -6.61
N ALA A 36 31.22 6.51 -5.41
CA ALA A 36 31.30 5.49 -4.37
C ALA A 36 30.31 4.34 -4.59
N GLY A 37 29.64 4.27 -5.74
CA GLY A 37 28.49 3.40 -5.97
C GLY A 37 27.24 3.90 -5.24
N SER A 38 26.06 3.68 -5.81
CA SER A 38 24.79 3.90 -5.09
C SER A 38 24.65 2.92 -3.93
N VAL A 39 23.79 3.14 -2.93
CA VAL A 39 23.45 2.08 -1.96
C VAL A 39 22.68 0.95 -2.65
N PHE A 40 21.99 1.17 -3.76
CA PHE A 40 21.44 0.04 -4.54
C PHE A 40 22.54 -0.80 -5.20
N GLU A 41 23.58 -0.15 -5.75
CA GLU A 41 24.81 -0.81 -6.16
C GLU A 41 25.49 -1.42 -4.93
N ASN A 42 25.66 -0.73 -3.80
CA ASN A 42 26.38 -1.20 -2.62
C ASN A 42 25.61 -2.18 -1.74
N THR A 43 24.28 -2.31 -1.83
CA THR A 43 23.44 -3.29 -1.12
C THR A 43 23.23 -4.53 -1.98
N LEU A 44 23.08 -4.37 -3.31
CA LEU A 44 23.28 -5.48 -4.27
C LEU A 44 24.75 -5.94 -4.28
N LEU A 45 25.73 -5.06 -4.03
CA LEU A 45 27.15 -5.41 -3.89
C LEU A 45 27.50 -5.88 -2.47
N GLU A 46 26.77 -5.49 -1.42
CA GLU A 46 27.03 -6.00 -0.06
C GLU A 46 26.57 -7.46 0.06
N TYR A 47 25.36 -7.80 -0.42
CA TYR A 47 24.81 -9.17 -0.26
C TYR A 47 24.05 -9.73 -1.49
N GLY A 48 23.77 -8.96 -2.54
CA GLY A 48 23.12 -9.46 -3.77
C GLY A 48 21.64 -9.85 -3.65
N SER A 49 21.01 -10.18 -4.78
CA SER A 49 19.70 -10.83 -4.81
C SER A 49 19.81 -12.33 -4.46
N TYR A 50 18.71 -12.99 -4.13
CA TYR A 50 18.70 -14.44 -3.95
C TYR A 50 19.16 -15.17 -5.23
N GLY A 51 18.87 -14.62 -6.41
CA GLY A 51 19.39 -15.13 -7.68
C GLY A 51 20.91 -15.14 -7.74
N ASP A 52 21.55 -14.04 -7.33
CA ASP A 52 23.02 -13.92 -7.27
C ASP A 52 23.62 -14.88 -6.24
N TYR A 53 23.02 -14.92 -5.04
CA TYR A 53 23.41 -15.83 -3.97
C TYR A 53 23.33 -17.30 -4.42
N TRP A 54 22.22 -17.69 -5.05
CA TRP A 54 22.02 -19.04 -5.55
C TRP A 54 23.04 -19.42 -6.62
N GLN A 55 23.36 -18.51 -7.54
CA GLN A 55 24.35 -18.73 -8.57
C GLN A 55 25.77 -18.92 -7.97
N LEU A 56 26.16 -18.06 -7.02
CA LEU A 56 27.43 -18.15 -6.31
C LEU A 56 27.58 -19.48 -5.56
N HIS A 57 26.49 -19.99 -5.02
CA HIS A 57 26.44 -21.18 -4.17
C HIS A 57 25.89 -22.43 -4.86
N SER A 58 25.77 -22.43 -6.19
CA SER A 58 25.15 -23.49 -6.98
C SER A 58 25.78 -24.89 -6.81
N THR A 59 27.06 -24.96 -6.45
CA THR A 59 27.82 -26.21 -6.28
C THR A 59 27.76 -26.80 -4.88
N ALA A 60 27.25 -26.08 -3.88
CA ALA A 60 27.14 -26.58 -2.52
C ALA A 60 26.08 -27.71 -2.45
N SER A 61 26.43 -28.81 -1.80
CA SER A 61 25.55 -29.98 -1.63
C SER A 61 25.84 -30.69 -0.30
N GLY A 62 24.88 -31.49 0.18
CA GLY A 62 24.97 -32.19 1.45
C GLY A 62 24.13 -31.54 2.55
N GLY A 63 24.50 -31.81 3.80
CA GLY A 63 23.78 -31.42 5.01
C GLY A 63 23.03 -32.57 5.68
N VAL A 64 22.71 -32.40 6.96
CA VAL A 64 21.99 -33.40 7.78
C VAL A 64 20.82 -32.71 8.46
N SER A 65 19.62 -33.30 8.39
CA SER A 65 18.46 -32.68 9.04
C SER A 65 18.62 -32.65 10.56
N PHE A 66 18.39 -31.48 11.14
CA PHE A 66 18.37 -31.28 12.59
C PHE A 66 17.39 -30.16 12.95
N SER A 67 17.13 -29.95 14.23
CA SER A 67 16.22 -28.91 14.69
C SER A 67 16.71 -28.35 16.01
N GLN A 68 16.58 -27.03 16.18
CA GLN A 68 17.01 -26.32 17.37
C GLN A 68 15.78 -25.70 18.04
N LYS A 69 15.50 -26.10 19.28
CA LYS A 69 14.55 -25.36 20.13
C LYS A 69 15.16 -24.03 20.51
N VAL A 70 14.40 -22.96 20.35
CA VAL A 70 14.87 -21.57 20.48
C VAL A 70 14.27 -20.83 21.68
N THR A 71 13.75 -21.59 22.65
CA THR A 71 13.08 -21.03 23.85
C THR A 71 14.05 -20.42 24.88
N VAL A 72 15.34 -20.72 24.78
CA VAL A 72 16.41 -20.26 25.69
C VAL A 72 17.69 -19.95 24.92
N GLY A 73 18.66 -19.32 25.59
CA GLY A 73 20.00 -19.08 25.01
C GLY A 73 20.04 -17.99 23.94
N TYR A 74 19.08 -17.07 23.96
CA TYR A 74 19.00 -15.95 23.03
C TYR A 74 19.62 -14.67 23.60
N ILE A 75 19.99 -13.77 22.71
CA ILE A 75 20.41 -12.39 23.01
C ILE A 75 19.38 -11.45 22.37
N TYR A 76 18.85 -10.50 23.14
CA TYR A 76 17.91 -9.49 22.65
C TYR A 76 18.58 -8.12 22.53
N SER A 77 18.42 -7.45 21.39
CA SER A 77 19.14 -6.19 21.12
C SER A 77 18.58 -4.95 21.83
N LEU A 78 17.36 -5.02 22.38
CA LEU A 78 16.68 -3.89 23.03
C LEU A 78 16.29 -4.18 24.49
N PRO A 79 17.25 -4.35 25.42
CA PRO A 79 16.95 -4.69 26.82
C PRO A 79 16.13 -3.64 27.56
N GLU A 80 16.06 -2.40 27.06
CA GLU A 80 15.29 -1.29 27.64
C GLU A 80 13.85 -1.18 27.10
N ALA A 81 13.46 -2.02 26.12
CA ALA A 81 12.12 -1.98 25.57
C ALA A 81 11.05 -2.34 26.62
N ASN A 82 9.88 -1.67 26.56
CA ASN A 82 8.75 -1.92 27.46
C ASN A 82 8.21 -3.36 27.39
N VAL A 83 8.48 -4.09 26.31
CA VAL A 83 8.06 -5.48 26.11
C VAL A 83 9.31 -6.32 25.82
N GLN A 84 9.64 -7.22 26.72
CA GLN A 84 10.80 -8.12 26.61
C GLN A 84 10.37 -9.50 26.09
N PRO A 85 11.27 -10.28 25.45
CA PRO A 85 11.00 -11.67 25.13
C PRO A 85 10.83 -12.51 26.41
N TYR A 86 9.82 -13.38 26.45
CA TYR A 86 9.56 -14.29 27.57
C TYR A 86 8.98 -15.62 27.09
N THR A 87 9.15 -16.67 27.88
CA THR A 87 8.61 -17.99 27.56
C THR A 87 7.12 -18.07 27.90
N ILE A 88 6.30 -18.61 26.99
CA ILE A 88 4.86 -18.79 27.16
C ILE A 88 4.44 -20.17 26.65
N THR A 89 3.42 -20.75 27.29
CA THR A 89 2.79 -22.01 26.85
C THR A 89 1.48 -21.71 26.13
N LEU A 90 1.37 -22.15 24.87
CA LEU A 90 0.18 -22.00 24.02
C LEU A 90 -0.19 -23.36 23.44
N ASP A 91 -1.47 -23.73 23.52
CA ASP A 91 -1.98 -25.05 23.11
C ASP A 91 -1.21 -26.25 23.69
N GLY A 92 -0.67 -26.11 24.91
CA GLY A 92 0.10 -27.15 25.60
C GLY A 92 1.58 -27.24 25.22
N GLU A 93 2.03 -26.41 24.28
CA GLU A 93 3.41 -26.36 23.81
C GLU A 93 4.11 -25.07 24.27
N GLU A 94 5.38 -25.18 24.68
CA GLU A 94 6.18 -24.04 25.13
C GLU A 94 6.88 -23.34 23.95
N GLY A 95 6.89 -22.01 23.95
CA GLY A 95 7.59 -21.18 22.95
C GLY A 95 8.10 -19.85 23.53
N LEU A 96 8.97 -19.18 22.79
CA LEU A 96 9.47 -17.84 23.14
C LEU A 96 8.60 -16.77 22.48
N PHE A 97 7.95 -15.92 23.29
CA PHE A 97 7.35 -14.70 22.79
C PHE A 97 8.43 -13.75 22.26
N ILE A 98 8.31 -13.38 21.00
CA ILE A 98 9.16 -12.46 20.26
C ILE A 98 8.37 -11.17 20.05
N PRO A 99 8.80 -10.04 20.66
CA PRO A 99 8.17 -8.74 20.44
C PRO A 99 8.17 -8.33 18.96
N GLU A 100 7.39 -7.31 18.63
CA GLU A 100 7.33 -6.75 17.26
C GLU A 100 8.65 -6.06 16.85
N ILE A 101 9.35 -5.44 17.81
CA ILE A 101 10.61 -4.72 17.61
C ILE A 101 11.77 -5.39 18.34
N GLY A 102 12.98 -5.12 17.87
CA GLY A 102 14.22 -5.64 18.42
C GLY A 102 14.63 -6.97 17.82
N ASP A 103 15.94 -7.20 17.81
CA ASP A 103 16.56 -8.36 17.18
C ASP A 103 16.77 -9.45 18.22
N ILE A 104 16.48 -10.69 17.86
CA ILE A 104 16.75 -11.86 18.70
C ILE A 104 17.78 -12.74 17.99
N THR A 105 18.90 -12.99 18.67
CA THR A 105 20.02 -13.79 18.16
C THR A 105 20.18 -15.09 18.93
N TRP A 106 20.36 -16.20 18.22
CA TRP A 106 20.76 -17.49 18.75
C TRP A 106 22.08 -17.94 18.14
N ASN A 107 22.92 -18.62 18.92
CA ASN A 107 24.09 -19.32 18.41
C ASN A 107 23.74 -20.81 18.28
N ILE A 108 23.75 -21.34 17.07
CA ILE A 108 23.30 -22.69 16.74
C ILE A 108 24.47 -23.47 16.14
N ASP A 109 24.73 -24.66 16.66
CA ASP A 109 25.77 -25.55 16.16
C ASP A 109 25.21 -26.38 14.98
N VAL A 110 25.74 -26.13 13.79
CA VAL A 110 25.33 -26.78 12.55
C VAL A 110 26.18 -28.05 12.37
N PRO A 111 25.59 -29.25 12.31
CA PRO A 111 26.34 -30.50 12.37
C PRO A 111 27.19 -30.79 11.13
N ALA A 112 26.81 -30.24 9.98
CA ALA A 112 27.52 -30.46 8.71
C ALA A 112 27.34 -29.27 7.77
N PHE A 113 28.38 -28.98 6.99
CA PHE A 113 28.26 -28.05 5.87
C PHE A 113 27.22 -28.57 4.86
N GLY A 114 26.40 -27.68 4.33
CA GLY A 114 25.42 -28.04 3.33
C GLY A 114 24.43 -26.93 3.01
N LYS A 115 23.50 -27.23 2.10
CA LYS A 115 22.36 -26.38 1.77
C LYS A 115 21.15 -26.80 2.59
N TYR A 116 20.51 -25.83 3.23
CA TYR A 116 19.38 -26.06 4.11
C TYR A 116 18.21 -25.16 3.75
N HIS A 117 17.01 -25.72 3.79
CA HIS A 117 15.78 -24.97 4.02
C HIS A 117 15.59 -24.76 5.52
N LEU A 118 15.19 -23.55 5.88
CA LEU A 118 14.86 -23.19 7.26
C LEU A 118 13.34 -23.13 7.42
N LEU A 119 12.80 -23.94 8.31
CA LEU A 119 11.38 -23.92 8.66
C LEU A 119 11.22 -23.45 10.10
N LEU A 120 10.27 -22.55 10.33
CA LEU A 120 9.95 -22.00 11.63
C LEU A 120 8.68 -22.65 12.14
N THR A 121 8.73 -23.18 13.37
CA THR A 121 7.53 -23.56 14.12
C THR A 121 7.15 -22.40 15.02
N TYR A 122 6.08 -21.68 14.66
CA TYR A 122 5.66 -20.44 15.29
C TYR A 122 4.14 -20.42 15.57
N TYR A 123 3.73 -19.51 16.45
CA TYR A 123 2.35 -19.25 16.81
C TYR A 123 2.07 -17.74 16.70
N PRO A 124 1.08 -17.31 15.88
CA PRO A 124 0.69 -15.92 15.80
C PRO A 124 -0.08 -15.51 17.07
N VAL A 125 0.33 -14.43 17.70
CA VAL A 125 -0.32 -13.89 18.90
C VAL A 125 -1.06 -12.59 18.59
N GLU A 126 -1.89 -12.12 19.51
CA GLU A 126 -2.66 -10.89 19.33
C GLU A 126 -1.73 -9.71 18.97
N GLY A 127 -2.11 -8.98 17.93
CA GLY A 127 -1.37 -7.87 17.34
C GLY A 127 -2.31 -6.98 16.54
N ARG A 128 -1.89 -6.46 15.39
CA ARG A 128 -2.71 -5.60 14.53
C ARG A 128 -3.40 -6.38 13.40
N SER A 129 -3.49 -7.71 13.56
CA SER A 129 -4.11 -8.66 12.62
C SER A 129 -3.57 -8.56 11.19
N SER A 130 -2.33 -8.10 11.02
CA SER A 130 -1.62 -8.14 9.75
C SER A 130 -0.63 -9.30 9.69
N GLU A 131 -0.08 -9.58 8.52
CA GLU A 131 0.92 -10.64 8.36
C GLU A 131 2.18 -10.35 9.19
N ILE A 132 2.78 -11.40 9.75
CA ILE A 132 4.00 -11.29 10.54
C ILE A 132 5.17 -11.12 9.57
N SER A 133 5.99 -10.08 9.78
CA SER A 133 7.21 -9.84 9.00
C SER A 133 8.43 -9.92 9.89
N ARG A 134 9.46 -10.63 9.44
CA ARG A 134 10.78 -10.73 10.09
C ARG A 134 11.88 -10.69 9.04
N GLY A 135 13.06 -10.22 9.42
CA GLY A 135 14.28 -10.45 8.63
C GLY A 135 15.14 -11.54 9.25
N LEU A 136 16.02 -12.16 8.47
CA LEU A 136 16.99 -13.15 8.95
C LEU A 136 18.41 -12.75 8.58
N LYS A 137 19.24 -12.51 9.60
CA LYS A 137 20.70 -12.42 9.43
C LYS A 137 21.36 -13.73 9.85
N ILE A 138 22.36 -14.15 9.10
CA ILE A 138 23.24 -15.27 9.42
C ILE A 138 24.64 -14.70 9.59
N ASN A 139 25.29 -15.00 10.72
CA ASN A 139 26.62 -14.48 11.06
C ASN A 139 26.71 -12.94 11.00
N GLY A 140 25.64 -12.27 11.42
CA GLY A 140 25.56 -10.80 11.52
C GLY A 140 25.14 -10.07 10.24
N VAL A 141 25.04 -10.78 9.11
CA VAL A 141 24.74 -10.20 7.80
C VAL A 141 23.49 -10.81 7.17
N PHE A 142 22.80 -10.06 6.31
CA PHE A 142 21.71 -10.63 5.51
C PHE A 142 22.32 -11.44 4.36
N PRO A 143 21.97 -12.73 4.18
CA PRO A 143 22.53 -13.52 3.07
C PRO A 143 22.23 -12.96 1.68
N PHE A 144 21.08 -12.31 1.51
CA PHE A 144 20.60 -11.66 0.28
C PHE A 144 19.43 -10.72 0.62
N SER A 145 19.06 -9.83 -0.30
CA SER A 145 18.08 -8.76 -0.04
C SER A 145 16.69 -9.27 0.35
N GLU A 146 16.20 -10.37 -0.24
CA GLU A 146 14.84 -10.87 0.00
C GLU A 146 14.62 -11.42 1.42
N VAL A 147 15.67 -11.83 2.15
CA VAL A 147 15.58 -12.26 3.56
C VAL A 147 15.68 -11.12 4.57
N SER A 148 15.85 -9.88 4.11
CA SER A 148 15.68 -8.70 4.98
C SER A 148 14.25 -8.56 5.50
N SER A 149 13.26 -9.11 4.77
CA SER A 149 11.87 -9.19 5.17
C SER A 149 11.16 -10.36 4.50
N PHE A 150 10.96 -11.45 5.23
CA PHE A 150 10.08 -12.56 4.85
C PHE A 150 8.78 -12.54 5.66
N MET A 151 7.72 -13.12 5.10
CA MET A 151 6.38 -13.09 5.66
C MET A 151 6.00 -14.46 6.24
N LEU A 152 5.36 -14.44 7.41
CA LEU A 152 4.76 -15.61 8.05
C LEU A 152 3.24 -15.42 8.12
N PRO A 153 2.44 -16.32 7.52
CA PRO A 153 1.00 -16.13 7.42
C PRO A 153 0.31 -16.22 8.78
N ARG A 154 -0.76 -15.45 8.95
CA ARG A 154 -1.78 -15.70 9.98
C ARG A 154 -2.87 -16.59 9.37
N ILE A 155 -3.56 -17.37 10.19
CA ILE A 155 -4.60 -18.28 9.70
C ILE A 155 -5.98 -17.70 10.02
N TRP A 156 -6.84 -17.67 9.00
CA TRP A 156 -8.20 -17.13 9.08
C TRP A 156 -9.24 -18.17 8.70
N LYS A 157 -10.44 -18.03 9.27
CA LYS A 157 -11.62 -18.83 8.94
C LYS A 157 -12.88 -17.97 8.88
N ASP A 158 -13.89 -18.47 8.19
CA ASP A 158 -15.23 -17.88 8.22
C ASP A 158 -15.89 -18.13 9.58
N ALA A 159 -16.62 -17.13 10.12
CA ALA A 159 -17.38 -17.27 11.36
C ALA A 159 -18.47 -18.33 11.26
N PHE A 160 -19.04 -18.52 10.06
CA PHE A 160 -20.02 -19.56 9.74
C PHE A 160 -19.95 -19.91 8.25
N ASP A 161 -20.40 -21.11 7.90
CA ASP A 161 -20.64 -21.50 6.50
C ASP A 161 -21.92 -20.82 5.99
N VAL A 162 -21.80 -20.03 4.92
CA VAL A 162 -22.92 -19.31 4.29
C VAL A 162 -24.11 -20.22 4.02
N ALA A 163 -23.87 -21.45 3.57
CA ALA A 163 -24.94 -22.38 3.22
C ALA A 163 -25.81 -22.73 4.45
N THR A 164 -25.23 -22.75 5.65
CA THR A 164 -25.92 -23.12 6.89
C THR A 164 -26.83 -22.01 7.44
N GLN A 165 -26.54 -20.76 7.12
CA GLN A 165 -27.34 -19.58 7.55
C GLN A 165 -28.28 -19.08 6.46
N ARG A 166 -28.38 -19.79 5.33
CA ARG A 166 -29.19 -19.35 4.19
C ARG A 166 -30.67 -19.48 4.49
N GLU A 167 -31.38 -18.36 4.40
CA GLU A 167 -32.84 -18.30 4.51
C GLU A 167 -33.52 -18.17 3.14
N ALA A 168 -34.62 -18.91 2.96
CA ALA A 168 -35.41 -18.84 1.73
C ALA A 168 -35.99 -17.43 1.52
N GLY A 169 -35.81 -16.88 0.32
CA GLY A 169 -36.37 -15.57 -0.04
C GLY A 169 -35.58 -14.35 0.46
N LYS A 170 -34.49 -14.54 1.22
CA LYS A 170 -33.61 -13.46 1.70
C LYS A 170 -32.24 -13.48 1.02
N HIS A 171 -31.52 -12.37 1.04
CA HIS A 171 -30.11 -12.28 0.65
C HIS A 171 -29.25 -13.09 1.64
N ASP A 172 -28.15 -13.69 1.17
CA ASP A 172 -27.18 -14.33 2.05
C ASP A 172 -26.48 -13.29 2.95
N GLN A 173 -26.15 -13.70 4.17
CA GLN A 173 -25.29 -12.93 5.07
C GLN A 173 -23.83 -13.29 4.82
N LYS A 174 -22.95 -12.29 4.83
CA LYS A 174 -21.52 -12.51 4.68
C LYS A 174 -20.93 -12.94 6.02
N PRO A 175 -20.07 -13.97 6.07
CA PRO A 175 -19.45 -14.35 7.32
C PRO A 175 -18.34 -13.36 7.69
N ALA A 176 -18.32 -12.96 8.95
CA ALA A 176 -17.17 -12.28 9.54
C ALA A 176 -15.93 -13.19 9.45
N GLN A 177 -14.74 -12.59 9.34
CA GLN A 177 -13.48 -13.31 9.22
C GLN A 177 -12.81 -13.36 10.59
N LEU A 178 -12.62 -14.57 11.10
CA LEU A 178 -12.06 -14.81 12.43
C LEU A 178 -10.64 -15.34 12.30
N GLU A 179 -9.73 -14.75 13.06
CA GLU A 179 -8.39 -15.29 13.19
C GLU A 179 -8.45 -16.61 13.98
N LYS A 180 -7.69 -17.61 13.52
CA LYS A 180 -7.60 -18.95 14.09
C LYS A 180 -6.13 -19.23 14.45
N PRO A 181 -5.62 -18.62 15.52
CA PRO A 181 -4.23 -18.82 15.90
C PRO A 181 -3.99 -20.30 16.27
N ARG A 182 -2.89 -20.85 15.76
CA ARG A 182 -2.43 -22.23 15.99
C ARG A 182 -0.94 -22.32 15.74
N TRP A 183 -0.30 -23.39 16.21
CA TRP A 183 1.06 -23.70 15.81
C TRP A 183 1.12 -23.98 14.31
N ASN A 184 2.03 -23.28 13.63
CA ASN A 184 2.30 -23.39 12.21
C ASN A 184 3.78 -23.75 12.02
N GLN A 185 4.04 -24.69 11.12
CA GLN A 185 5.38 -24.95 10.62
C GLN A 185 5.45 -24.40 9.20
N PHE A 186 6.29 -23.40 8.97
CA PHE A 186 6.34 -22.69 7.69
C PHE A 186 7.79 -22.38 7.28
N PRO A 187 8.16 -22.58 6.00
CA PRO A 187 9.50 -22.28 5.51
C PRO A 187 9.75 -20.78 5.38
N ILE A 188 11.00 -20.36 5.58
CA ILE A 188 11.48 -19.06 5.11
C ILE A 188 11.60 -19.17 3.58
N ARG A 189 10.69 -18.49 2.89
CA ARG A 189 10.48 -18.65 1.45
C ARG A 189 10.12 -17.33 0.78
N ASP A 190 10.17 -17.34 -0.55
CA ASP A 190 9.65 -16.27 -1.37
C ASP A 190 8.11 -16.18 -1.27
N GLY A 191 7.63 -15.16 -0.56
CA GLY A 191 6.20 -14.83 -0.49
C GLY A 191 5.71 -13.93 -1.62
N ALA A 192 6.61 -13.29 -2.36
CA ALA A 192 6.26 -12.37 -3.44
C ALA A 192 6.05 -13.09 -4.79
N GLY A 193 6.52 -14.34 -4.92
CA GLY A 193 6.27 -15.22 -6.06
C GLY A 193 7.30 -15.12 -7.18
N PHE A 194 8.43 -14.42 -6.98
CA PHE A 194 9.55 -14.31 -7.91
C PHE A 194 10.33 -15.63 -8.13
N TYR A 195 10.23 -16.57 -7.20
CA TYR A 195 10.90 -17.86 -7.18
C TYR A 195 9.91 -19.00 -6.95
N HIS A 196 8.71 -18.90 -7.54
CA HIS A 196 7.68 -19.95 -7.52
C HIS A 196 7.28 -20.44 -6.12
N GLY A 197 7.31 -19.55 -5.12
CA GLY A 197 6.99 -19.89 -3.73
C GLY A 197 7.90 -20.95 -3.12
N GLN A 198 9.13 -21.08 -3.64
CA GLN A 198 10.13 -22.02 -3.14
C GLN A 198 10.75 -21.52 -1.84
N SER A 199 11.11 -22.47 -0.98
CA SER A 199 11.89 -22.18 0.22
C SER A 199 13.27 -21.72 -0.19
N TYR A 200 13.78 -20.67 0.45
CA TYR A 200 15.14 -20.23 0.18
C TYR A 200 16.14 -21.32 0.60
N GLU A 201 17.22 -21.43 -0.17
CA GLU A 201 18.34 -22.32 0.13
C GLU A 201 19.44 -21.52 0.83
N PHE A 202 19.77 -21.89 2.07
CA PHE A 202 20.85 -21.27 2.82
C PHE A 202 22.05 -22.20 2.86
N VAL A 203 23.23 -21.71 2.45
CA VAL A 203 24.50 -22.42 2.68
C VAL A 203 24.97 -22.14 4.09
N LEU A 204 25.16 -23.20 4.87
CA LEU A 204 25.63 -23.11 6.25
C LEU A 204 26.95 -23.86 6.40
N GLU A 205 27.89 -23.23 7.11
CA GLU A 205 29.14 -23.87 7.55
C GLU A 205 28.90 -24.80 8.73
N ALA A 206 29.69 -25.88 8.83
CA ALA A 206 29.66 -26.72 10.02
C ALA A 206 30.21 -25.97 11.24
N GLY A 207 29.62 -26.19 12.41
CA GLY A 207 29.99 -25.52 13.65
C GLY A 207 29.02 -24.39 14.04
N LEU A 208 29.48 -23.51 14.93
CA LEU A 208 28.67 -22.47 15.52
C LEU A 208 28.38 -21.34 14.53
N ASN A 209 27.09 -21.12 14.23
CA ASN A 209 26.60 -20.01 13.41
C ASN A 209 25.63 -19.16 14.23
N SER A 210 25.66 -17.84 14.05
CA SER A 210 24.69 -16.95 14.71
C SER A 210 23.50 -16.67 13.80
N PHE A 211 22.28 -16.92 14.27
CA PHE A 211 21.04 -16.64 13.57
C PHE A 211 20.29 -15.52 14.28
N THR A 212 20.04 -14.41 13.58
CA THR A 212 19.33 -13.25 14.13
C THR A 212 18.03 -13.04 13.38
N LEU A 213 16.91 -13.12 14.09
CA LEU A 213 15.62 -12.65 13.58
C LEU A 213 15.44 -11.18 13.90
N THR A 214 15.27 -10.34 12.89
CA THR A 214 15.07 -8.90 13.06
C THR A 214 13.60 -8.56 13.25
N GLY A 215 13.32 -7.61 14.15
CA GLY A 215 11.96 -7.15 14.42
C GLY A 215 11.45 -6.17 13.37
N ASN A 216 10.45 -6.57 12.58
CA ASN A 216 9.85 -5.72 11.54
C ASN A 216 8.37 -5.40 11.83
N LYS A 217 7.48 -6.42 11.83
CA LYS A 217 6.03 -6.25 11.99
C LYS A 217 5.36 -7.41 12.72
N GLU A 218 4.41 -7.09 13.60
CA GLU A 218 3.60 -8.02 14.43
C GLU A 218 4.43 -8.88 15.42
N PRO A 219 3.96 -9.14 16.65
CA PRO A 219 4.59 -10.11 17.56
C PRO A 219 4.29 -11.56 17.15
N MET A 220 5.13 -12.50 17.59
CA MET A 220 4.91 -13.94 17.40
C MET A 220 5.52 -14.75 18.54
N VAL A 221 5.12 -16.02 18.68
CA VAL A 221 5.82 -16.96 19.55
C VAL A 221 6.57 -17.96 18.67
N LEU A 222 7.87 -18.17 18.93
CA LEU A 222 8.72 -19.10 18.17
C LEU A 222 9.16 -20.26 19.06
N GLN A 223 9.01 -21.49 18.57
CA GLN A 223 9.38 -22.69 19.32
C GLN A 223 10.67 -23.33 18.79
N THR A 224 10.72 -23.60 17.48
CA THR A 224 11.79 -24.41 16.88
C THR A 224 12.17 -23.86 15.50
N ILE A 225 13.46 -23.86 15.21
CA ILE A 225 14.00 -23.70 13.84
C ILE A 225 14.42 -25.09 13.35
N HIS A 226 13.85 -25.52 12.25
CA HIS A 226 14.15 -26.79 11.60
C HIS A 226 15.06 -26.55 10.40
N PHE A 227 16.14 -27.32 10.32
CA PHE A 227 17.12 -27.29 9.26
C PHE A 227 16.94 -28.56 8.43
N VAL A 228 16.45 -28.39 7.20
CA VAL A 228 16.11 -29.51 6.32
C VAL A 228 17.01 -29.45 5.09
N PRO A 229 17.82 -30.48 4.80
CA PRO A 229 18.66 -30.50 3.61
C PRO A 229 17.82 -30.35 2.35
N VAL A 230 18.32 -29.57 1.38
CA VAL A 230 17.65 -29.36 0.10
C VAL A 230 17.57 -30.69 -0.65
N GLN A 231 16.36 -31.08 -1.08
CA GLN A 231 16.12 -32.25 -1.91
C GLN A 231 15.45 -31.82 -3.22
N ALA A 232 15.86 -32.42 -4.34
CA ALA A 232 15.23 -32.15 -5.62
C ALA A 232 13.77 -32.61 -5.59
N GLU A 233 12.86 -31.70 -5.95
CA GLU A 233 11.46 -32.04 -6.12
C GLU A 233 11.29 -33.02 -7.29
N LYS A 234 10.43 -34.03 -7.10
CA LYS A 234 10.13 -35.01 -8.14
C LYS A 234 9.24 -34.37 -9.21
N THR A 235 9.47 -34.74 -10.47
CA THR A 235 8.54 -34.40 -11.56
C THR A 235 7.29 -35.28 -11.50
N TYR A 236 6.23 -34.89 -12.20
CA TYR A 236 5.02 -35.70 -12.29
C TYR A 236 5.31 -37.07 -12.88
N ALA A 237 6.16 -37.15 -13.91
CA ALA A 237 6.55 -38.42 -14.53
C ALA A 237 7.24 -39.38 -13.52
N GLN A 238 8.14 -38.85 -12.69
CA GLN A 238 8.80 -39.63 -11.63
C GLN A 238 7.81 -40.06 -10.55
N THR A 239 6.92 -39.16 -10.16
CA THR A 239 5.88 -39.42 -9.13
C THR A 239 4.87 -40.46 -9.62
N LEU A 240 4.48 -40.41 -10.90
CA LEU A 240 3.58 -41.39 -11.51
C LEU A 240 4.23 -42.78 -11.53
N ALA A 241 5.51 -42.88 -11.87
CA ALA A 241 6.24 -44.15 -11.81
C ALA A 241 6.30 -44.70 -10.38
N GLU A 242 6.44 -43.84 -9.37
CA GLU A 242 6.37 -44.23 -7.96
C GLU A 242 4.97 -44.71 -7.56
N TYR A 243 3.91 -44.06 -8.06
CA TYR A 243 2.53 -44.52 -7.84
C TYR A 243 2.29 -45.90 -8.42
N GLU A 244 2.84 -46.19 -9.60
CA GLU A 244 2.77 -47.51 -10.25
C GLU A 244 3.52 -48.58 -9.45
N VAL A 245 4.72 -48.25 -8.94
CA VAL A 245 5.51 -49.15 -8.05
C VAL A 245 4.76 -49.44 -6.75
N ASN A 246 4.15 -48.41 -6.14
CA ASN A 246 3.36 -48.53 -4.92
C ASN A 246 1.96 -49.10 -5.15
N ARG A 247 1.58 -49.39 -6.41
CA ARG A 247 0.29 -49.96 -6.82
C ARG A 247 -0.92 -49.12 -6.37
N TYR A 248 -0.80 -47.80 -6.40
CA TYR A 248 -1.94 -46.94 -6.14
C TYR A 248 -2.93 -47.01 -7.30
N GLU A 249 -4.17 -47.40 -6.99
CA GLU A 249 -5.21 -47.56 -7.99
C GLU A 249 -5.83 -46.22 -8.38
N LYS A 250 -6.09 -46.04 -9.68
CA LYS A 250 -6.94 -44.95 -10.18
C LYS A 250 -8.37 -45.24 -9.80
N VAL A 251 -9.00 -44.31 -9.11
CA VAL A 251 -10.38 -44.47 -8.65
C VAL A 251 -11.33 -44.38 -9.86
N ASP A 252 -12.34 -45.24 -9.90
CA ASP A 252 -13.35 -45.24 -10.95
C ASP A 252 -14.50 -44.31 -10.57
N SER A 253 -15.09 -43.65 -11.57
CA SER A 253 -16.38 -42.95 -11.48
C SER A 253 -17.47 -43.73 -10.73
N ALA A 254 -17.48 -45.06 -10.79
CA ALA A 254 -18.45 -45.92 -10.10
C ALA A 254 -18.30 -45.89 -8.55
N ASP A 255 -17.14 -45.50 -8.03
CA ASP A 255 -16.85 -45.47 -6.60
C ASP A 255 -17.50 -44.26 -5.87
N PHE A 256 -18.09 -43.31 -6.61
CA PHE A 256 -18.62 -42.04 -6.08
C PHE A 256 -20.16 -41.95 -6.06
N GLY A 257 -20.87 -43.08 -6.20
CA GLY A 257 -22.33 -43.10 -6.23
C GLY A 257 -22.94 -42.43 -7.48
N GLU A 258 -24.20 -41.99 -7.39
CA GLU A 258 -24.98 -41.51 -8.56
C GLU A 258 -24.38 -40.31 -9.32
N LEU A 259 -23.63 -39.45 -8.63
CA LEU A 259 -23.04 -38.26 -9.23
C LEU A 259 -21.67 -38.53 -9.89
N SER A 260 -21.03 -39.66 -9.59
CA SER A 260 -19.70 -40.03 -10.08
C SER A 260 -18.55 -39.08 -9.73
N TYR A 261 -18.78 -38.08 -8.87
CA TYR A 261 -17.80 -37.11 -8.36
C TYR A 261 -18.20 -36.58 -6.98
N ILE A 262 -17.23 -36.00 -6.27
CA ILE A 262 -17.46 -35.22 -5.04
C ILE A 262 -17.35 -33.75 -5.40
N LYS A 263 -18.40 -32.98 -5.11
CA LYS A 263 -18.43 -31.52 -5.32
C LYS A 263 -18.16 -30.80 -4.01
N HIS A 264 -17.23 -29.85 -4.03
CA HIS A 264 -16.98 -28.90 -2.96
C HIS A 264 -17.21 -27.46 -3.45
N GLN A 265 -17.96 -26.68 -2.68
CA GLN A 265 -18.17 -25.26 -2.99
C GLN A 265 -16.91 -24.45 -2.69
N GLY A 266 -16.58 -23.51 -3.58
CA GLY A 266 -15.37 -22.70 -3.50
C GLY A 266 -15.40 -21.75 -2.30
N GLU A 267 -16.56 -21.14 -2.03
CA GLU A 267 -16.76 -20.24 -0.89
C GLU A 267 -16.67 -20.93 0.48
N ASN A 268 -16.84 -22.25 0.54
CA ASN A 268 -16.78 -23.00 1.79
C ASN A 268 -15.34 -23.36 2.16
N SER A 269 -14.57 -22.34 2.53
CA SER A 269 -13.15 -22.48 2.88
C SER A 269 -12.94 -23.08 4.28
N PHE A 270 -11.89 -23.90 4.42
CA PHE A 270 -11.45 -24.43 5.72
C PHE A 270 -10.52 -23.43 6.45
N GLU A 271 -9.47 -22.99 5.77
CA GLU A 271 -8.45 -22.06 6.30
C GLU A 271 -7.88 -21.19 5.18
N LYS A 272 -7.46 -19.97 5.53
CA LYS A 272 -7.02 -18.93 4.59
C LYS A 272 -5.86 -18.11 5.17
N SER A 273 -5.02 -17.54 4.31
CA SER A 273 -3.89 -16.67 4.70
C SER A 273 -4.31 -15.28 5.19
N THR A 274 -5.44 -14.78 4.70
CA THR A 274 -5.84 -13.38 4.87
C THR A 274 -7.36 -13.25 5.04
N PRO A 275 -7.86 -12.26 5.83
CA PRO A 275 -9.29 -12.03 5.98
C PRO A 275 -9.91 -11.45 4.70
N ILE A 276 -9.10 -11.02 3.72
CA ILE A 276 -9.59 -10.51 2.44
C ILE A 276 -10.31 -11.60 1.65
N LEU A 277 -9.84 -12.85 1.76
CA LEU A 277 -10.37 -14.04 1.11
C LEU A 277 -11.69 -14.49 1.74
N SER A 278 -12.72 -13.67 1.59
CA SER A 278 -14.06 -13.96 2.07
C SER A 278 -14.96 -14.41 0.92
N PRO A 279 -16.08 -15.10 1.20
CA PRO A 279 -17.09 -15.41 0.19
C PRO A 279 -17.51 -14.16 -0.60
N VAL A 280 -17.57 -14.30 -1.93
CA VAL A 280 -17.94 -13.25 -2.89
C VAL A 280 -19.21 -13.66 -3.62
N ALA A 281 -20.12 -12.70 -3.79
CA ALA A 281 -21.32 -12.90 -4.57
C ALA A 281 -21.05 -12.61 -6.04
N ASN A 282 -21.36 -13.58 -6.90
CA ASN A 282 -21.18 -13.47 -8.33
C ASN A 282 -22.49 -13.79 -9.07
N TRP A 283 -22.92 -12.86 -9.93
CA TRP A 283 -24.13 -12.97 -10.75
C TRP A 283 -23.84 -12.92 -12.26
N SER A 284 -22.57 -13.06 -12.66
CA SER A 284 -22.13 -13.02 -14.07
C SER A 284 -22.77 -14.12 -14.93
N SER A 285 -23.23 -15.20 -14.32
CA SER A 285 -23.87 -16.32 -15.00
C SER A 285 -24.88 -17.00 -14.07
N TYR A 286 -26.01 -17.44 -14.63
CA TYR A 286 -26.98 -18.27 -13.90
C TYR A 286 -26.47 -19.69 -13.59
N LYS A 287 -25.28 -20.05 -14.11
CA LYS A 287 -24.64 -21.34 -13.87
C LYS A 287 -23.71 -21.34 -12.67
N VAL A 288 -23.40 -20.19 -12.08
CA VAL A 288 -22.73 -20.12 -10.78
C VAL A 288 -23.64 -20.78 -9.74
N ASP A 289 -23.08 -21.53 -8.80
CA ASP A 289 -23.86 -22.31 -7.85
C ASP A 289 -23.44 -21.96 -6.42
N PRO A 290 -24.36 -21.43 -5.59
CA PRO A 290 -25.77 -21.19 -5.85
C PRO A 290 -26.05 -19.89 -6.62
N TYR A 291 -27.10 -19.91 -7.45
CA TYR A 291 -27.61 -18.73 -8.14
C TYR A 291 -29.12 -18.55 -7.92
N VAL A 292 -29.52 -17.35 -7.52
CA VAL A 292 -30.92 -16.93 -7.44
C VAL A 292 -31.03 -15.52 -8.02
N LYS A 293 -31.99 -15.33 -8.94
CA LYS A 293 -32.19 -14.03 -9.60
C LYS A 293 -32.47 -12.94 -8.58
N PHE A 294 -31.82 -11.79 -8.74
CA PHE A 294 -32.01 -10.58 -7.92
C PHE A 294 -31.77 -10.76 -6.41
N MET A 295 -31.13 -11.85 -6.01
CA MET A 295 -30.73 -12.10 -4.63
C MET A 295 -29.22 -12.23 -4.56
N THR A 296 -28.63 -11.70 -3.49
CA THR A 296 -27.21 -11.84 -3.21
C THR A 296 -27.00 -13.25 -2.70
N ARG A 297 -26.22 -14.03 -3.44
CA ARG A 297 -25.73 -15.35 -3.03
C ARG A 297 -24.23 -15.30 -3.00
N TYR A 298 -23.62 -15.58 -1.84
CA TYR A 298 -22.17 -15.78 -1.78
C TYR A 298 -21.90 -17.20 -2.26
N ASN A 299 -21.28 -17.30 -3.44
CA ASN A 299 -21.23 -18.51 -4.27
C ASN A 299 -19.87 -18.71 -4.94
N THR A 300 -18.92 -17.83 -4.63
CA THR A 300 -17.56 -17.88 -5.16
C THR A 300 -16.59 -17.43 -4.09
N ILE A 301 -15.31 -17.75 -4.26
CA ILE A 301 -14.21 -17.17 -3.50
C ILE A 301 -13.15 -16.59 -4.45
N GLY A 302 -12.50 -15.54 -4.00
CA GLY A 302 -11.40 -14.90 -4.73
C GLY A 302 -11.84 -13.85 -5.74
N GLY A 303 -11.34 -13.97 -6.96
CA GLY A 303 -11.40 -12.92 -7.97
C GLY A 303 -10.36 -11.84 -7.71
N THR A 304 -10.77 -10.58 -7.67
CA THR A 304 -9.87 -9.46 -7.32
C THR A 304 -9.33 -9.58 -5.90
N THR A 305 -10.07 -10.21 -4.99
CA THR A 305 -9.66 -10.43 -3.59
C THR A 305 -8.55 -11.48 -3.45
N TRP A 306 -8.28 -12.27 -4.49
CA TRP A 306 -7.24 -13.30 -4.49
C TRP A 306 -6.23 -13.06 -5.61
N ARG A 307 -5.56 -11.90 -5.52
CA ARG A 307 -4.59 -11.41 -6.53
C ARG A 307 -3.15 -11.39 -6.06
N VAL A 308 -2.90 -11.38 -4.74
CA VAL A 308 -1.57 -11.25 -4.15
C VAL A 308 -0.90 -12.61 -4.13
N ALA A 309 0.36 -12.70 -4.57
CA ALA A 309 1.13 -13.94 -4.46
C ALA A 309 1.35 -14.32 -2.98
N GLY A 310 1.45 -15.62 -2.69
CA GLY A 310 1.55 -16.14 -1.32
C GLY A 310 0.21 -16.32 -0.61
N ASP A 311 -0.85 -15.62 -1.04
CA ASP A 311 -2.20 -15.80 -0.49
C ASP A 311 -2.78 -17.16 -0.87
N PHE A 312 -3.34 -17.87 0.11
CA PHE A 312 -3.88 -19.22 -0.08
C PHE A 312 -5.29 -19.40 0.48
N VAL A 313 -6.00 -20.33 -0.15
CA VAL A 313 -7.27 -20.89 0.34
C VAL A 313 -7.11 -22.40 0.44
N SER A 314 -7.54 -22.96 1.56
CA SER A 314 -7.56 -24.40 1.81
C SER A 314 -8.98 -24.91 1.98
N TRP A 315 -9.25 -26.11 1.47
CA TRP A 315 -10.50 -26.84 1.62
C TRP A 315 -10.25 -28.21 2.24
N GLN A 316 -11.16 -28.63 3.12
CA GLN A 316 -11.18 -29.99 3.64
C GLN A 316 -12.12 -30.85 2.80
N VAL A 317 -11.57 -31.88 2.18
CA VAL A 317 -12.26 -32.82 1.29
C VAL A 317 -12.26 -34.20 1.92
N GLU A 318 -13.41 -34.86 1.92
CA GLU A 318 -13.52 -36.24 2.40
C GLU A 318 -13.66 -37.19 1.22
N VAL A 319 -12.76 -38.16 1.09
CA VAL A 319 -12.79 -39.17 0.01
C VAL A 319 -13.08 -40.56 0.58
N PRO A 320 -13.84 -41.42 -0.14
CA PRO A 320 -14.35 -42.68 0.40
C PRO A 320 -13.29 -43.77 0.53
N LYS A 321 -12.23 -43.73 -0.29
CA LYS A 321 -11.14 -44.71 -0.26
C LYS A 321 -9.80 -44.08 -0.63
N THR A 322 -8.71 -44.69 -0.23
CA THR A 322 -7.37 -44.28 -0.66
C THR A 322 -7.19 -44.61 -2.14
N GLY A 323 -6.63 -43.70 -2.92
CA GLY A 323 -6.38 -43.92 -4.34
C GLY A 323 -5.91 -42.67 -5.08
N LEU A 324 -5.85 -42.77 -6.41
CA LEU A 324 -5.50 -41.67 -7.30
C LEU A 324 -6.76 -41.01 -7.86
N TYR A 325 -6.83 -39.69 -7.71
CA TYR A 325 -7.96 -38.84 -8.08
C TYR A 325 -7.55 -37.74 -9.05
N GLN A 326 -8.51 -37.21 -9.81
CA GLN A 326 -8.38 -36.00 -10.60
C GLN A 326 -9.11 -34.85 -9.93
N LEU A 327 -8.59 -33.64 -10.13
CA LEU A 327 -9.15 -32.40 -9.59
C LEU A 327 -9.56 -31.49 -10.75
N THR A 328 -10.82 -31.04 -10.74
CA THR A 328 -11.32 -30.05 -11.70
C THR A 328 -11.92 -28.86 -10.98
N PHE A 329 -11.42 -27.67 -11.27
CA PHE A 329 -11.91 -26.43 -10.70
C PHE A 329 -12.80 -25.71 -11.70
N LYS A 330 -13.99 -25.29 -11.26
CA LYS A 330 -14.84 -24.37 -12.01
C LYS A 330 -14.45 -22.94 -11.65
N VAL A 331 -13.83 -22.24 -12.60
CA VAL A 331 -13.18 -20.96 -12.36
C VAL A 331 -13.62 -19.89 -13.35
N LEU A 332 -13.37 -18.64 -12.97
CA LEU A 332 -13.46 -17.47 -13.84
C LEU A 332 -12.15 -16.68 -13.75
N GLN A 333 -11.50 -16.51 -14.91
CA GLN A 333 -10.34 -15.64 -15.10
C GLN A 333 -10.70 -14.72 -16.28
N ASN A 334 -11.37 -13.60 -15.99
CA ASN A 334 -11.75 -12.59 -16.97
C ASN A 334 -11.10 -11.23 -16.67
N TYR A 335 -10.10 -11.22 -15.80
CA TYR A 335 -9.49 -10.01 -15.26
C TYR A 335 -8.44 -9.40 -16.18
N ARG A 336 -7.70 -10.26 -16.92
CA ARG A 336 -6.57 -9.86 -17.77
C ARG A 336 -6.49 -10.74 -19.01
N GLN A 337 -6.84 -10.18 -20.16
CA GLN A 337 -6.75 -10.85 -21.46
C GLN A 337 -5.28 -11.14 -21.79
N GLY A 338 -5.02 -12.32 -22.36
CA GLY A 338 -3.67 -12.73 -22.80
C GLY A 338 -2.74 -13.17 -21.66
N MET A 339 -3.26 -13.31 -20.43
CA MET A 339 -2.50 -13.75 -19.26
C MET A 339 -3.08 -15.03 -18.67
N TYR A 340 -2.19 -15.77 -17.99
CA TYR A 340 -2.56 -16.87 -17.11
C TYR A 340 -2.63 -16.37 -15.67
N SER A 341 -3.61 -16.88 -14.92
CA SER A 341 -3.55 -16.85 -13.46
C SER A 341 -2.92 -18.15 -12.98
N THR A 342 -1.88 -18.09 -12.15
CA THR A 342 -1.13 -19.27 -11.72
C THR A 342 -1.37 -19.60 -10.26
N ARG A 343 -1.44 -20.90 -9.94
CA ARG A 343 -1.52 -21.40 -8.55
C ARG A 343 -0.48 -22.47 -8.25
N ILE A 344 -0.06 -22.50 -6.98
CA ILE A 344 0.63 -23.63 -6.37
C ILE A 344 -0.42 -24.52 -5.70
N LEU A 345 -0.41 -25.82 -6.00
CA LEU A 345 -1.25 -26.81 -5.32
C LEU A 345 -0.44 -27.55 -4.27
N SER A 346 -0.98 -27.62 -3.05
CA SER A 346 -0.51 -28.50 -1.99
C SER A 346 -1.62 -29.44 -1.53
N ILE A 347 -1.27 -30.68 -1.25
CA ILE A 347 -2.16 -31.69 -0.65
C ILE A 347 -1.56 -32.07 0.70
N ASN A 348 -2.34 -31.94 1.76
CA ASN A 348 -1.91 -32.22 3.13
C ASN A 348 -0.59 -31.48 3.50
N GLY A 349 -0.46 -30.24 3.04
CA GLY A 349 0.70 -29.37 3.31
C GLY A 349 1.95 -29.65 2.47
N LYS A 350 1.89 -30.54 1.47
CA LYS A 350 3.01 -30.85 0.58
C LYS A 350 2.66 -30.62 -0.87
N VAL A 351 3.58 -30.02 -1.62
CA VAL A 351 3.50 -29.94 -3.09
C VAL A 351 3.72 -31.36 -3.65
N PRO A 352 2.76 -31.97 -4.38
CA PRO A 352 2.88 -33.36 -4.80
C PRO A 352 4.04 -33.63 -5.78
N PHE A 353 4.29 -32.70 -6.70
CA PHE A 353 5.35 -32.75 -7.72
C PHE A 353 5.60 -31.35 -8.29
N SER A 354 6.74 -31.14 -8.93
CA SER A 354 7.23 -29.80 -9.35
C SER A 354 6.24 -28.98 -10.18
N GLU A 355 5.49 -29.63 -11.07
CA GLU A 355 4.53 -29.01 -11.98
C GLU A 355 3.33 -28.41 -11.23
N CYS A 356 3.04 -28.88 -10.00
CA CYS A 356 2.03 -28.30 -9.13
C CYS A 356 2.37 -26.88 -8.65
N ARG A 357 3.62 -26.41 -8.83
CA ARG A 357 4.00 -25.02 -8.53
C ARG A 357 3.56 -24.02 -9.59
N ASN A 358 3.09 -24.51 -10.74
CA ASN A 358 2.81 -23.67 -11.90
C ASN A 358 1.52 -24.09 -12.61
N LEU A 359 0.44 -24.28 -11.85
CA LEU A 359 -0.87 -24.62 -12.43
C LEU A 359 -1.48 -23.38 -13.07
N GLN A 360 -1.74 -23.45 -14.37
CA GLN A 360 -2.18 -22.30 -15.18
C GLN A 360 -3.69 -22.32 -15.42
N PHE A 361 -4.33 -21.19 -15.16
CA PHE A 361 -5.73 -20.93 -15.47
C PHE A 361 -5.81 -19.85 -16.57
N LYS A 362 -6.28 -20.25 -17.74
CA LYS A 362 -6.37 -19.41 -18.95
C LYS A 362 -7.47 -18.35 -18.83
N TYR A 363 -7.28 -17.24 -19.53
CA TYR A 363 -8.34 -16.24 -19.69
C TYR A 363 -9.55 -16.80 -20.44
N ASP A 364 -10.75 -16.58 -19.88
CA ASP A 364 -12.03 -16.79 -20.56
C ASP A 364 -13.07 -15.77 -20.06
N ASN A 365 -13.92 -15.32 -20.98
CA ASN A 365 -15.02 -14.38 -20.69
C ASN A 365 -16.23 -15.04 -20.00
N ASP A 366 -16.20 -16.35 -19.80
CA ASP A 366 -17.20 -17.13 -19.08
C ASP A 366 -16.55 -18.17 -18.14
N TRP A 367 -17.36 -18.81 -17.31
CA TRP A 367 -16.92 -19.86 -16.40
C TRP A 367 -16.46 -21.10 -17.14
N GLN A 368 -15.33 -21.67 -16.69
CA GLN A 368 -14.71 -22.84 -17.30
C GLN A 368 -14.39 -23.91 -16.26
N ASN A 369 -14.51 -25.17 -16.64
CA ASN A 369 -13.99 -26.29 -15.85
C ASN A 369 -12.55 -26.56 -16.29
N VAL A 370 -11.60 -26.39 -15.39
CA VAL A 370 -10.18 -26.64 -15.61
C VAL A 370 -9.78 -27.87 -14.82
N THR A 371 -9.59 -29.00 -15.52
CA THR A 371 -8.98 -30.20 -14.94
C THR A 371 -7.49 -29.98 -14.86
N LEU A 372 -6.92 -30.15 -13.67
CA LEU A 372 -5.49 -29.97 -13.45
C LEU A 372 -4.69 -30.99 -14.27
N GLY A 373 -3.74 -30.52 -15.05
CA GLY A 373 -2.99 -31.32 -16.02
C GLY A 373 -2.12 -30.46 -16.93
N ASN A 374 -1.50 -31.12 -17.89
CA ASN A 374 -0.76 -30.50 -18.99
C ASN A 374 -1.34 -30.95 -20.35
N GLU A 375 -0.60 -30.68 -21.43
CA GLU A 375 -0.98 -31.09 -22.79
C GLU A 375 -1.03 -32.63 -22.96
N ASP A 376 -0.28 -33.38 -22.14
CA ASP A 376 -0.26 -34.85 -22.16
C ASP A 376 -1.47 -35.48 -21.44
N GLY A 377 -2.18 -34.70 -20.63
CA GLY A 377 -3.41 -35.12 -19.96
C GLY A 377 -3.53 -34.64 -18.52
N ALA A 378 -4.57 -35.13 -17.85
CA ALA A 378 -4.87 -34.76 -16.47
C ALA A 378 -3.93 -35.45 -15.47
N TYR A 379 -3.55 -34.70 -14.44
CA TYR A 379 -2.73 -35.20 -13.35
C TYR A 379 -3.53 -36.07 -12.39
N TRP A 380 -2.86 -37.08 -11.84
CA TRP A 380 -3.40 -37.98 -10.83
C TRP A 380 -2.79 -37.66 -9.47
N PHE A 381 -3.65 -37.42 -8.48
CA PHE A 381 -3.28 -37.03 -7.13
C PHE A 381 -3.61 -38.15 -6.14
N TYR A 382 -2.64 -38.54 -5.33
CA TYR A 382 -2.86 -39.49 -4.24
C TYR A 382 -3.62 -38.80 -3.09
N LEU A 383 -4.77 -39.38 -2.71
CA LEU A 383 -5.56 -38.97 -1.55
C LEU A 383 -5.80 -40.17 -0.64
N GLU A 384 -5.71 -39.96 0.68
CA GLU A 384 -5.98 -40.98 1.69
C GLU A 384 -7.47 -41.05 2.01
N ALA A 385 -8.00 -42.23 2.33
CA ALA A 385 -9.39 -42.37 2.79
C ALA A 385 -9.70 -41.45 3.97
N GLY A 386 -10.82 -40.75 3.92
CA GLY A 386 -11.20 -39.74 4.90
C GLY A 386 -10.77 -38.33 4.48
N LYS A 387 -10.39 -37.51 5.48
CA LYS A 387 -10.19 -36.07 5.32
C LYS A 387 -8.80 -35.75 4.75
N ASN A 388 -8.78 -35.02 3.64
CA ASN A 388 -7.60 -34.44 3.02
C ASN A 388 -7.75 -32.92 2.96
N VAL A 389 -6.64 -32.19 3.02
CA VAL A 389 -6.61 -30.74 2.86
C VAL A 389 -6.02 -30.42 1.50
N ILE A 390 -6.81 -29.76 0.66
CA ILE A 390 -6.39 -29.24 -0.65
C ILE A 390 -6.19 -27.75 -0.51
N THR A 391 -4.99 -27.26 -0.81
CA THR A 391 -4.64 -25.84 -0.73
C THR A 391 -4.21 -25.34 -2.10
N LEU A 392 -4.79 -24.23 -2.53
CA LEU A 392 -4.28 -23.45 -3.65
C LEU A 392 -3.69 -22.15 -3.12
N GLU A 393 -2.53 -21.77 -3.64
CA GLU A 393 -1.81 -20.54 -3.29
C GLU A 393 -1.53 -19.75 -4.57
N ALA A 394 -1.75 -18.43 -4.56
CA ALA A 394 -1.45 -17.55 -5.69
C ALA A 394 0.06 -17.39 -5.89
N THR A 395 0.52 -17.42 -7.14
CA THR A 395 1.94 -17.25 -7.48
C THR A 395 2.07 -16.59 -8.85
N ILE A 396 3.16 -15.85 -9.09
CA ILE A 396 3.44 -15.22 -10.40
C ILE A 396 3.67 -16.29 -11.47
N GLY A 397 4.21 -17.45 -11.10
CA GLY A 397 4.29 -18.60 -11.98
C GLY A 397 5.21 -18.38 -13.19
N VAL A 398 4.71 -18.66 -14.39
CA VAL A 398 5.46 -18.54 -15.66
C VAL A 398 6.08 -17.17 -15.91
N TYR A 399 5.56 -16.10 -15.30
CA TYR A 399 6.08 -14.75 -15.48
C TYR A 399 7.18 -14.38 -14.48
N ALA A 400 7.45 -15.21 -13.48
CA ALA A 400 8.32 -14.86 -12.34
C ALA A 400 9.72 -14.39 -12.78
N GLN A 401 10.35 -15.12 -13.70
CA GLN A 401 11.66 -14.73 -14.26
C GLN A 401 11.59 -13.40 -15.02
N ILE A 402 10.54 -13.17 -15.80
CA ILE A 402 10.36 -11.95 -16.60
C ILE A 402 10.18 -10.74 -15.67
N VAL A 403 9.40 -10.91 -14.60
CA VAL A 403 9.22 -9.86 -13.60
C VAL A 403 10.56 -9.53 -12.93
N ARG A 404 11.35 -10.53 -12.52
CA ARG A 404 12.67 -10.31 -11.90
C ARG A 404 13.62 -9.53 -12.83
N ILE A 405 13.75 -9.95 -14.08
CA ILE A 405 14.57 -9.25 -15.09
C ILE A 405 14.04 -7.83 -15.32
N ALA A 406 12.72 -7.64 -15.34
CA ALA A 406 12.11 -6.32 -15.49
C ALA A 406 12.41 -5.40 -14.29
N GLU A 407 12.37 -5.89 -13.04
CA GLU A 407 12.72 -5.12 -11.84
C GLU A 407 14.21 -4.75 -11.80
N GLU A 408 15.10 -5.68 -12.13
CA GLU A 408 16.54 -5.42 -12.29
C GLU A 408 16.79 -4.36 -13.36
N THR A 409 16.07 -4.44 -14.48
CA THR A 409 16.14 -3.45 -15.56
C THR A 409 15.62 -2.09 -15.12
N ILE A 410 14.45 -2.03 -14.46
CA ILE A 410 13.88 -0.79 -13.91
C ILE A 410 14.88 -0.12 -12.95
N THR A 411 15.53 -0.91 -12.10
CA THR A 411 16.56 -0.44 -11.17
C THR A 411 17.73 0.19 -11.92
N THR A 412 18.24 -0.51 -12.94
CA THR A 412 19.34 -0.03 -13.79
C THR A 412 18.95 1.24 -14.54
N LEU A 413 17.74 1.30 -15.11
CA LEU A 413 17.22 2.47 -15.82
C LEU A 413 16.99 3.66 -14.89
N ASN A 414 16.52 3.43 -13.65
CA ASN A 414 16.42 4.46 -12.62
C ASN A 414 17.81 4.99 -12.23
N SER A 415 18.81 4.11 -12.08
CA SER A 415 20.20 4.51 -11.83
C SER A 415 20.75 5.36 -12.98
N LEU A 416 20.54 4.90 -14.23
CA LEU A 416 20.89 5.64 -15.44
C LEU A 416 20.22 7.03 -15.45
N TYR A 417 18.90 7.09 -15.25
CA TYR A 417 18.13 8.33 -15.22
C TYR A 417 18.69 9.30 -14.17
N ARG A 418 18.89 8.83 -12.92
CA ARG A 418 19.44 9.65 -11.83
C ARG A 418 20.85 10.15 -12.14
N LYS A 419 21.77 9.28 -12.59
CA LYS A 419 23.15 9.66 -12.93
C LYS A 419 23.19 10.73 -14.03
N VAL A 420 22.29 10.66 -15.01
CA VAL A 420 22.16 11.69 -16.05
C VAL A 420 21.57 12.98 -15.49
N VAL A 421 20.52 12.91 -14.67
CA VAL A 421 19.94 14.08 -13.98
C VAL A 421 21.00 14.79 -13.14
N MET A 422 21.84 14.05 -12.40
CA MET A 422 22.95 14.56 -11.59
C MET A 422 24.05 15.30 -12.37
N ILE A 423 23.99 15.35 -13.70
CA ILE A 423 24.95 16.08 -14.54
C ILE A 423 24.24 17.10 -15.42
N ALA A 424 23.11 16.72 -16.00
CA ALA A 424 22.43 17.48 -17.03
C ALA A 424 21.19 18.23 -16.52
N GLY A 425 20.75 17.94 -15.30
CA GLY A 425 19.46 18.37 -14.75
C GLY A 425 18.28 17.62 -15.38
N VAL A 426 17.08 17.87 -14.86
CA VAL A 426 15.84 17.21 -15.34
C VAL A 426 15.33 17.73 -16.68
N ASN A 427 15.74 18.95 -17.05
CA ASN A 427 15.46 19.57 -18.33
C ASN A 427 16.79 19.97 -18.99
N PRO A 428 17.57 19.00 -19.49
CA PRO A 428 18.88 19.27 -20.06
C PRO A 428 18.76 20.16 -21.31
N ASN A 429 19.71 21.08 -21.47
CA ASN A 429 19.76 21.96 -22.64
C ASN A 429 20.25 21.18 -23.86
N GLU A 430 19.41 21.07 -24.90
CA GLU A 430 19.68 20.31 -26.12
C GLU A 430 20.93 20.77 -26.92
N TYR A 431 21.44 21.97 -26.62
CA TYR A 431 22.62 22.55 -27.28
C TYR A 431 23.90 22.45 -26.46
N GLN A 432 23.83 21.96 -25.22
CA GLN A 432 24.97 21.81 -24.33
C GLN A 432 25.52 20.38 -24.40
N ASP A 433 26.84 20.26 -24.52
CA ASP A 433 27.51 18.96 -24.38
C ASP A 433 27.87 18.72 -22.92
N TYR A 434 27.35 17.63 -22.37
CA TYR A 434 27.49 17.28 -20.96
C TYR A 434 28.59 16.24 -20.72
N LEU A 435 29.20 15.68 -21.77
CA LEU A 435 30.25 14.66 -21.70
C LEU A 435 29.85 13.50 -20.78
N LEU A 436 28.66 12.92 -21.04
CA LEU A 436 28.04 11.94 -20.16
C LEU A 436 28.87 10.65 -20.06
N GLU A 437 29.48 10.18 -21.15
CA GLU A 437 30.32 8.98 -21.15
C GLU A 437 31.58 9.15 -20.29
N GLU A 438 32.16 10.36 -20.27
CA GLU A 438 33.34 10.67 -19.46
C GLU A 438 33.02 10.83 -17.97
N ARG A 439 31.77 11.15 -17.63
CA ARG A 439 31.34 11.51 -16.27
C ARG A 439 30.49 10.45 -15.59
N ILE A 440 29.93 9.50 -16.35
CA ILE A 440 29.11 8.41 -15.84
C ILE A 440 29.83 7.10 -16.12
N ASP A 441 30.35 6.49 -15.05
CA ASP A 441 30.96 5.17 -15.12
C ASP A 441 29.98 4.14 -15.70
N ASN A 442 30.46 3.37 -16.68
CA ASN A 442 29.71 2.31 -17.36
C ASN A 442 28.38 2.76 -18.00
N LEU A 443 28.27 4.01 -18.46
CA LEU A 443 27.05 4.56 -19.09
C LEU A 443 26.46 3.65 -20.18
N PHE A 444 27.26 3.32 -21.19
CA PHE A 444 26.83 2.48 -22.30
C PHE A 444 26.64 1.00 -21.91
N GLY A 445 27.32 0.52 -20.87
CA GLY A 445 27.07 -0.80 -20.31
C GLY A 445 25.64 -0.90 -19.76
N MET A 446 25.26 0.04 -18.88
CA MET A 446 23.88 0.10 -18.34
C MET A 446 22.82 0.14 -19.44
N ILE A 447 23.05 0.92 -20.51
CA ILE A 447 22.12 1.02 -21.66
C ILE A 447 22.04 -0.30 -22.42
N ASN A 448 23.18 -0.93 -22.74
CA ASN A 448 23.22 -2.15 -23.53
C ASN A 448 22.67 -3.35 -22.75
N ASP A 449 22.99 -3.46 -21.46
CA ASP A 449 22.48 -4.50 -20.57
C ASP A 449 20.95 -4.37 -20.41
N SER A 450 20.46 -3.14 -20.21
CA SER A 450 19.02 -2.86 -20.18
C SER A 450 18.36 -3.26 -21.51
N ALA A 451 18.96 -2.94 -22.66
CA ALA A 451 18.43 -3.33 -23.96
C ALA A 451 18.39 -4.86 -24.15
N ALA A 452 19.41 -5.59 -23.71
CA ALA A 452 19.45 -7.05 -23.76
C ALA A 452 18.36 -7.67 -22.89
N ASN A 453 18.22 -7.20 -21.65
CA ASN A 453 17.20 -7.65 -20.71
C ASN A 453 15.78 -7.39 -21.22
N LEU A 454 15.52 -6.18 -21.76
CA LEU A 454 14.22 -5.85 -22.35
C LEU A 454 13.89 -6.76 -23.54
N GLN A 455 14.86 -7.08 -24.39
CA GLN A 455 14.67 -8.00 -25.52
C GLN A 455 14.36 -9.43 -25.01
N GLN A 456 15.09 -9.90 -24.00
CA GLN A 456 14.84 -11.20 -23.37
C GLN A 456 13.42 -11.29 -22.81
N CYS A 457 12.96 -10.24 -22.10
CA CYS A 457 11.59 -10.17 -21.60
C CYS A 457 10.56 -10.27 -22.73
N ILE A 458 10.74 -9.52 -23.84
CA ILE A 458 9.84 -9.57 -24.99
C ILE A 458 9.75 -11.00 -25.56
N ASP A 459 10.89 -11.65 -25.76
CA ASP A 459 10.95 -12.99 -26.35
C ASP A 459 10.27 -14.04 -25.44
N GLN A 460 10.47 -13.94 -24.13
CA GLN A 460 9.82 -14.82 -23.15
C GLN A 460 8.30 -14.59 -23.08
N ILE A 461 7.83 -13.34 -23.11
CA ILE A 461 6.39 -13.03 -23.12
C ILE A 461 5.72 -13.60 -24.38
N ILE A 462 6.36 -13.47 -25.54
CA ILE A 462 5.86 -14.04 -26.80
C ILE A 462 5.81 -15.58 -26.71
N ALA A 463 6.82 -16.22 -26.12
CA ALA A 463 6.84 -17.67 -25.94
C ALA A 463 5.68 -18.18 -25.05
N ILE A 464 5.31 -17.43 -23.99
CA ILE A 464 4.22 -17.80 -23.08
C ILE A 464 2.84 -17.53 -23.70
N SER A 465 2.65 -16.34 -24.29
CA SER A 465 1.35 -15.91 -24.81
C SER A 465 1.02 -16.47 -26.19
N GLY A 466 2.03 -16.87 -26.96
CA GLY A 466 1.89 -17.37 -28.33
C GLY A 466 1.63 -16.28 -29.37
N GLU A 467 1.50 -15.01 -28.97
CA GLU A 467 1.22 -13.88 -29.85
C GLU A 467 1.96 -12.61 -29.44
N ARG A 468 2.16 -11.69 -30.40
CA ARG A 468 2.57 -10.31 -30.08
C ARG A 468 1.36 -9.52 -29.62
N SER A 469 1.14 -9.49 -28.31
CA SER A 469 0.01 -8.79 -27.67
C SER A 469 0.40 -7.39 -27.18
N ALA A 470 -0.57 -6.66 -26.63
CA ALA A 470 -0.31 -5.36 -25.99
C ALA A 470 0.64 -5.45 -24.77
N LEU A 471 0.86 -6.65 -24.23
CA LEU A 471 1.68 -6.89 -23.02
C LEU A 471 3.16 -6.53 -23.21
N ILE A 472 3.68 -6.51 -24.44
CA ILE A 472 5.09 -6.19 -24.73
C ILE A 472 5.32 -4.71 -25.08
N SER A 473 4.27 -3.91 -25.21
CA SER A 473 4.36 -2.54 -25.77
C SER A 473 5.26 -1.59 -24.99
N SER A 474 5.26 -1.66 -23.65
CA SER A 474 6.16 -0.89 -22.79
C SER A 474 7.62 -1.32 -22.97
N PHE A 475 7.88 -2.62 -23.09
CA PHE A 475 9.22 -3.15 -23.36
C PHE A 475 9.73 -2.75 -24.74
N GLU A 476 8.92 -2.86 -25.79
CA GLU A 476 9.31 -2.49 -27.14
C GLU A 476 9.65 -0.99 -27.25
N ARG A 477 8.85 -0.12 -26.62
CA ARG A 477 9.10 1.32 -26.58
C ARG A 477 10.40 1.65 -25.83
N THR A 478 10.60 1.06 -24.66
CA THR A 478 11.81 1.27 -23.86
C THR A 478 13.05 0.71 -24.58
N LEU A 479 12.95 -0.46 -25.20
CA LEU A 479 14.02 -1.07 -25.97
C LEU A 479 14.41 -0.19 -27.17
N TYR A 480 13.42 0.36 -27.88
CA TYR A 480 13.68 1.31 -28.95
C TYR A 480 14.44 2.53 -28.44
N GLN A 481 14.06 3.06 -27.29
CA GLN A 481 14.73 4.20 -26.65
C GLN A 481 16.17 3.86 -26.26
N MET A 482 16.42 2.72 -25.61
CA MET A 482 17.77 2.27 -25.26
C MET A 482 18.66 2.11 -26.51
N LYS A 483 18.09 1.60 -27.62
CA LYS A 483 18.78 1.55 -28.91
C LYS A 483 19.08 2.93 -29.51
N GLN A 484 18.32 3.98 -29.19
CA GLN A 484 18.69 5.34 -29.59
C GLN A 484 19.76 5.92 -28.68
N PHE A 485 19.68 5.67 -27.36
CA PHE A 485 20.65 6.14 -26.37
C PHE A 485 22.04 5.56 -26.67
N ALA A 486 22.12 4.29 -27.05
CA ALA A 486 23.36 3.63 -27.46
C ALA A 486 24.04 4.26 -28.69
N LYS A 487 23.35 5.09 -29.48
CA LYS A 487 23.93 5.71 -30.69
C LYS A 487 24.67 7.02 -30.41
N SER A 488 24.24 7.79 -29.40
CA SER A 488 24.84 9.09 -29.07
C SER A 488 24.29 9.63 -27.75
N GLU A 489 25.15 10.25 -26.95
CA GLU A 489 24.79 10.98 -25.73
C GLU A 489 23.71 12.02 -25.93
N ARG A 490 23.64 12.64 -27.13
CA ARG A 490 22.59 13.62 -27.45
C ARG A 490 21.19 13.01 -27.34
N HIS A 491 21.03 11.74 -27.73
CA HIS A 491 19.74 11.06 -27.59
C HIS A 491 19.36 10.85 -26.13
N ILE A 492 20.35 10.61 -25.26
CA ILE A 492 20.15 10.50 -23.81
C ILE A 492 19.62 11.82 -23.24
N GLN A 493 20.23 12.94 -23.63
CA GLN A 493 19.83 14.28 -23.20
C GLN A 493 18.38 14.59 -23.58
N ILE A 494 18.02 14.47 -24.86
CA ILE A 494 16.67 14.82 -25.34
C ILE A 494 15.59 13.81 -24.92
N GLY A 495 15.99 12.58 -24.57
CA GLY A 495 15.07 11.49 -24.25
C GLY A 495 14.82 11.28 -22.75
N LEU A 496 15.39 12.09 -21.87
CA LEU A 496 15.37 11.85 -20.42
C LEU A 496 13.94 11.80 -19.85
N LYS A 497 13.05 12.71 -20.30
CA LYS A 497 11.64 12.69 -19.89
C LYS A 497 10.90 11.44 -20.36
N GLU A 498 11.12 11.03 -21.61
CA GLU A 498 10.53 9.80 -22.15
C GLU A 498 11.06 8.56 -21.43
N LEU A 499 12.30 8.59 -20.92
CA LEU A 499 12.86 7.51 -20.10
C LEU A 499 12.08 7.35 -18.79
N ASP A 500 11.79 8.43 -18.07
CA ASP A 500 10.97 8.39 -16.84
C ASP A 500 9.56 7.80 -17.11
N ASP A 501 8.89 8.27 -18.18
CA ASP A 501 7.59 7.74 -18.59
C ASP A 501 7.66 6.24 -18.95
N ASN A 502 8.76 5.80 -19.56
CA ASN A 502 8.99 4.40 -19.92
C ASN A 502 9.26 3.52 -18.70
N ILE A 503 10.08 3.98 -17.76
CA ILE A 503 10.31 3.30 -16.48
C ILE A 503 8.98 3.14 -15.73
N ALA A 504 8.15 4.19 -15.69
CA ALA A 504 6.84 4.14 -15.07
C ALA A 504 5.90 3.10 -15.71
N ALA A 505 5.94 2.99 -17.03
CA ALA A 505 5.16 1.99 -17.77
C ALA A 505 5.64 0.56 -17.50
N LEU A 506 6.95 0.33 -17.35
CA LEU A 506 7.50 -0.97 -16.95
C LEU A 506 7.11 -1.34 -15.52
N GLY A 507 7.16 -0.41 -14.56
CA GLY A 507 6.70 -0.65 -13.19
C GLY A 507 5.20 -0.99 -13.12
N THR A 508 4.37 -0.29 -13.92
CA THR A 508 2.94 -0.61 -14.06
C THR A 508 2.73 -2.03 -14.62
N TRP A 509 3.57 -2.45 -15.56
CA TRP A 509 3.54 -3.81 -16.09
C TRP A 509 3.86 -4.84 -15.02
N VAL A 510 4.94 -4.63 -14.23
CA VAL A 510 5.33 -5.52 -13.12
C VAL A 510 4.17 -5.69 -12.13
N MET A 511 3.54 -4.59 -11.72
CA MET A 511 2.36 -4.64 -10.85
C MET A 511 1.22 -5.45 -11.47
N THR A 512 0.90 -5.17 -12.73
CA THR A 512 -0.22 -5.80 -13.43
C THR A 512 -0.02 -7.32 -13.60
N ILE A 513 1.21 -7.74 -13.92
CA ILE A 513 1.58 -9.15 -14.06
C ILE A 513 1.55 -9.87 -12.71
N SER A 514 1.92 -9.18 -11.64
CA SER A 514 1.93 -9.73 -10.29
C SER A 514 0.51 -9.96 -9.73
N GLU A 515 -0.53 -9.35 -10.33
CA GLU A 515 -1.93 -9.57 -9.95
C GLU A 515 -2.48 -10.90 -10.50
N GLN A 516 -2.49 -11.94 -9.67
CA GLN A 516 -2.87 -13.29 -10.05
C GLN A 516 -4.34 -13.59 -9.73
N SER A 517 -5.26 -12.71 -10.13
CA SER A 517 -6.69 -12.84 -9.81
C SER A 517 -7.31 -14.14 -10.36
N LEU A 518 -8.10 -14.86 -9.55
CA LEU A 518 -8.87 -16.04 -9.97
C LEU A 518 -10.09 -16.19 -9.07
N ALA A 519 -11.28 -16.31 -9.65
CA ALA A 519 -12.48 -16.66 -8.90
C ALA A 519 -12.78 -18.15 -9.04
N ILE A 520 -13.10 -18.81 -7.93
CA ILE A 520 -13.52 -20.21 -7.89
C ILE A 520 -14.96 -20.29 -7.43
N ASP A 521 -15.80 -20.97 -8.20
CA ASP A 521 -17.20 -21.28 -7.86
C ASP A 521 -17.27 -22.58 -7.08
N CYS A 522 -16.76 -23.66 -7.66
CA CYS A 522 -16.67 -24.96 -7.01
C CYS A 522 -15.54 -25.78 -7.60
N PHE A 523 -15.22 -26.91 -6.98
CA PHE A 523 -14.32 -27.89 -7.56
C PHE A 523 -14.80 -29.31 -7.33
N TYR A 524 -14.32 -30.20 -8.18
CA TYR A 524 -14.73 -31.59 -8.27
C TYR A 524 -13.54 -32.50 -8.04
N VAL A 525 -13.73 -33.50 -7.18
CA VAL A 525 -12.80 -34.61 -6.97
C VAL A 525 -13.42 -35.84 -7.59
N HIS A 526 -12.73 -36.45 -8.56
CA HIS A 526 -13.34 -37.49 -9.38
C HIS A 526 -12.33 -38.50 -9.93
N GLY A 527 -12.86 -39.62 -10.42
CA GLY A 527 -12.10 -40.69 -11.10
C GLY A 527 -11.98 -40.47 -12.60
N SER A 528 -11.61 -41.51 -13.35
CA SER A 528 -11.58 -41.45 -14.81
C SER A 528 -12.98 -41.40 -15.43
N GLN A 529 -13.12 -40.79 -16.62
CA GLN A 529 -14.33 -40.83 -17.48
C GLN A 529 -15.60 -40.21 -16.86
N VAL A 530 -15.47 -39.12 -16.10
CA VAL A 530 -16.61 -38.43 -15.47
C VAL A 530 -17.17 -37.31 -16.35
N LYS A 531 -18.51 -37.22 -16.40
CA LYS A 531 -19.23 -36.15 -17.11
C LYS A 531 -19.62 -35.02 -16.15
N LEU A 532 -18.76 -34.01 -16.05
CA LEU A 532 -18.97 -32.85 -15.19
C LEU A 532 -20.08 -31.90 -15.70
N PRO A 533 -20.76 -31.16 -14.81
CA PRO A 533 -21.68 -30.09 -15.20
C PRO A 533 -21.00 -29.04 -16.08
N LYS A 534 -21.67 -28.60 -17.15
CA LYS A 534 -21.13 -27.57 -18.06
C LYS A 534 -20.98 -26.23 -17.32
N ALA A 535 -19.75 -25.73 -17.19
CA ALA A 535 -19.44 -24.46 -16.52
C ALA A 535 -20.04 -23.23 -17.22
N GLY A 536 -19.74 -23.03 -18.50
CA GLY A 536 -20.13 -21.84 -19.26
C GLY A 536 -21.51 -21.93 -19.92
N THR A 537 -22.00 -20.78 -20.38
CA THR A 537 -23.27 -20.58 -21.08
C THR A 537 -23.05 -20.40 -22.58
N ASN A 538 -24.09 -20.64 -23.40
CA ASN A 538 -24.03 -20.27 -24.81
C ASN A 538 -24.48 -18.81 -25.01
N PHE A 539 -24.23 -18.25 -26.20
CA PHE A 539 -24.52 -16.85 -26.53
C PHE A 539 -25.97 -16.44 -26.21
N PHE A 540 -26.96 -17.24 -26.58
CA PHE A 540 -28.37 -16.94 -26.35
C PHE A 540 -28.75 -17.00 -24.87
N GLN A 541 -28.18 -17.96 -24.13
CA GLN A 541 -28.37 -18.08 -22.69
C GLN A 541 -27.77 -16.87 -21.96
N LYS A 542 -26.59 -16.39 -22.39
CA LYS A 542 -25.94 -15.18 -21.86
C LYS A 542 -26.77 -13.93 -22.16
N LEU A 543 -27.19 -13.75 -23.42
CA LEU A 543 -28.04 -12.62 -23.82
C LEU A 543 -29.36 -12.59 -23.04
N TRP A 544 -30.01 -13.74 -22.87
CA TRP A 544 -31.25 -13.83 -22.09
C TRP A 544 -31.02 -13.50 -20.62
N HIS A 545 -29.93 -13.99 -20.02
CA HIS A 545 -29.54 -13.64 -18.65
C HIS A 545 -29.33 -12.14 -18.49
N GLU A 546 -28.56 -11.52 -19.39
CA GLU A 546 -28.32 -10.07 -19.37
C GLU A 546 -29.61 -9.27 -19.54
N MET A 547 -30.53 -9.67 -20.42
CA MET A 547 -31.84 -9.02 -20.55
C MET A 547 -32.66 -9.14 -19.26
N VAL A 548 -32.70 -10.31 -18.64
CA VAL A 548 -33.40 -10.52 -17.36
C VAL A 548 -32.78 -9.63 -16.27
N MET A 549 -31.45 -9.54 -16.20
CA MET A 549 -30.76 -8.68 -15.24
C MET A 549 -31.00 -7.19 -15.51
N LEU A 550 -30.97 -6.76 -16.78
CA LEU A 550 -31.20 -5.38 -17.19
C LEU A 550 -32.63 -4.92 -16.83
N PHE A 551 -33.65 -5.63 -17.32
CA PHE A 551 -35.05 -5.26 -17.04
C PHE A 551 -35.40 -5.46 -15.57
N GLY A 552 -34.83 -6.49 -14.94
CA GLY A 552 -34.93 -6.67 -13.51
C GLY A 552 -34.31 -5.53 -12.72
N SER A 553 -33.21 -4.91 -13.17
CA SER A 553 -32.57 -3.81 -12.43
C SER A 553 -33.41 -2.53 -12.34
N TYR A 554 -34.36 -2.31 -13.25
CA TYR A 554 -35.31 -1.18 -13.16
C TYR A 554 -36.41 -1.41 -12.12
N GLY A 555 -36.74 -2.66 -11.80
CA GLY A 555 -37.72 -3.04 -10.77
C GLY A 555 -37.10 -3.54 -9.47
N ALA A 556 -35.81 -3.92 -9.49
CA ALA A 556 -35.04 -4.35 -8.34
C ALA A 556 -34.47 -3.11 -7.65
N ASN A 557 -34.83 -2.94 -6.38
CA ASN A 557 -34.23 -1.94 -5.50
C ASN A 557 -32.73 -2.21 -5.39
N THR A 558 -31.94 -1.51 -6.19
CA THR A 558 -30.46 -1.45 -6.11
C THR A 558 -29.99 -0.45 -5.04
N SER A 559 -30.88 -0.11 -4.11
CA SER A 559 -30.58 0.69 -2.92
C SER A 559 -29.66 -0.10 -1.99
N LEU A 560 -28.89 0.61 -1.16
CA LEU A 560 -28.17 0.06 0.00
C LEU A 560 -29.18 -0.33 1.10
N GLU A 561 -30.26 -1.01 0.70
CA GLU A 561 -31.35 -1.44 1.56
C GLU A 561 -30.83 -2.49 2.53
N SER A 562 -31.21 -2.31 3.80
CA SER A 562 -30.82 -3.23 4.86
C SER A 562 -31.48 -4.59 4.64
N SER A 563 -30.70 -5.64 4.88
CA SER A 563 -31.20 -7.02 4.94
C SER A 563 -31.95 -7.32 6.25
N VAL A 564 -31.89 -6.37 7.21
CA VAL A 564 -32.40 -6.50 8.56
C VAL A 564 -33.33 -5.33 8.89
N LYS A 565 -34.42 -5.58 9.61
CA LYS A 565 -35.32 -4.52 10.09
C LYS A 565 -35.67 -4.77 11.54
N THR A 566 -35.87 -3.67 12.27
CA THR A 566 -36.30 -3.66 13.66
C THR A 566 -37.52 -2.75 13.83
N ASP A 567 -38.16 -2.80 14.99
CA ASP A 567 -39.35 -1.97 15.28
C ASP A 567 -39.01 -0.54 15.71
N GLY A 568 -37.72 -0.22 15.87
CA GLY A 568 -37.26 1.09 16.30
C GLY A 568 -37.25 2.19 15.21
N PRO A 569 -36.81 3.40 15.58
CA PRO A 569 -36.84 4.56 14.68
C PRO A 569 -35.95 4.35 13.44
N THR A 570 -36.26 5.08 12.35
CA THR A 570 -35.51 5.01 11.10
C THR A 570 -34.80 6.32 10.82
N ILE A 571 -33.47 6.28 10.70
CA ILE A 571 -32.65 7.43 10.29
C ILE A 571 -32.18 7.28 8.84
N THR A 572 -32.06 8.40 8.13
CA THR A 572 -31.45 8.47 6.79
C THR A 572 -30.01 8.94 6.90
N VAL A 573 -29.07 8.13 6.41
CA VAL A 573 -27.64 8.42 6.46
C VAL A 573 -27.12 8.59 5.04
N TRP A 574 -26.44 9.70 4.76
CA TRP A 574 -25.77 9.91 3.48
C TRP A 574 -24.26 9.74 3.63
N ILE A 575 -23.67 9.08 2.64
CA ILE A 575 -22.24 8.95 2.47
C ILE A 575 -21.85 9.34 1.04
N SER A 576 -20.73 10.05 0.89
CA SER A 576 -20.21 10.51 -0.40
C SER A 576 -18.97 9.75 -0.88
N SER A 577 -18.77 8.53 -0.38
CA SER A 577 -17.67 7.63 -0.75
C SER A 577 -17.98 6.86 -2.05
N GLY A 578 -17.11 5.94 -2.49
CA GLY A 578 -17.45 5.04 -3.58
C GLY A 578 -18.48 3.96 -3.19
N ARG A 579 -18.89 3.15 -4.18
CA ARG A 579 -19.91 2.10 -4.00
C ARG A 579 -19.45 1.00 -3.04
N ASP A 580 -18.22 0.52 -3.19
CA ASP A 580 -17.68 -0.56 -2.36
C ASP A 580 -17.56 -0.13 -0.90
N GLN A 581 -17.10 1.11 -0.67
CA GLN A 581 -17.10 1.76 0.65
C GLN A 581 -18.51 1.75 1.27
N SER A 582 -19.50 2.15 0.48
CA SER A 582 -20.89 2.25 0.94
C SER A 582 -21.50 0.88 1.25
N GLN A 583 -21.15 -0.15 0.47
CA GLN A 583 -21.59 -1.52 0.70
C GLN A 583 -20.95 -2.12 1.96
N LEU A 584 -19.66 -1.89 2.19
CA LEU A 584 -18.99 -2.30 3.42
C LEU A 584 -19.63 -1.63 4.64
N LEU A 585 -19.87 -0.32 4.57
CA LEU A 585 -20.59 0.39 5.63
C LEU A 585 -21.98 -0.22 5.85
N ARG A 586 -22.72 -0.53 4.79
CA ARG A 586 -24.04 -1.18 4.92
C ARG A 586 -23.95 -2.52 5.64
N GLN A 587 -22.99 -3.35 5.28
CA GLN A 587 -22.73 -4.62 5.96
C GLN A 587 -22.46 -4.41 7.46
N LEU A 588 -21.55 -3.49 7.82
CA LEU A 588 -21.23 -3.20 9.21
C LEU A 588 -22.44 -2.71 10.01
N ILE A 589 -23.31 -1.91 9.39
CA ILE A 589 -24.55 -1.43 10.04
C ILE A 589 -25.51 -2.58 10.33
N ASP A 590 -25.70 -3.48 9.37
CA ASP A 590 -26.58 -4.64 9.53
C ASP A 590 -26.04 -5.59 10.62
N GLU A 591 -24.73 -5.84 10.64
CA GLU A 591 -24.06 -6.77 11.56
C GLU A 591 -23.93 -6.25 12.99
N SER A 592 -23.64 -4.95 13.16
CA SER A 592 -23.16 -4.42 14.45
C SER A 592 -23.93 -3.22 14.99
N PHE A 593 -24.90 -2.66 14.24
CA PHE A 593 -25.67 -1.50 14.70
C PHE A 593 -27.15 -1.77 14.81
N THR A 594 -27.80 -2.17 13.71
CA THR A 594 -29.27 -2.13 13.61
C THR A 594 -29.96 -3.03 14.63
N LEU A 595 -29.51 -4.27 14.80
CA LEU A 595 -30.08 -5.19 15.79
C LEU A 595 -29.70 -4.83 17.22
N GLN A 596 -28.46 -4.41 17.45
CA GLN A 596 -27.94 -4.14 18.79
C GLN A 596 -28.57 -2.90 19.41
N ASN A 597 -28.82 -1.87 18.60
CA ASN A 597 -29.35 -0.59 19.06
C ASN A 597 -30.84 -0.42 18.78
N ASN A 598 -31.49 -1.39 18.11
CA ASN A 598 -32.89 -1.30 17.69
C ASN A 598 -33.16 -0.01 16.90
N ILE A 599 -32.32 0.30 15.90
CA ILE A 599 -32.42 1.50 15.04
C ILE A 599 -32.25 1.08 13.58
N ASN A 600 -33.21 1.46 12.74
CA ASN A 600 -33.15 1.23 11.30
C ASN A 600 -32.33 2.33 10.61
N VAL A 601 -31.46 1.95 9.67
CA VAL A 601 -30.64 2.91 8.92
C VAL A 601 -30.90 2.79 7.43
N ARG A 602 -31.40 3.87 6.83
CA ARG A 602 -31.52 4.03 5.38
C ARG A 602 -30.27 4.70 4.84
N LEU A 603 -29.27 3.90 4.47
CA LEU A 603 -28.03 4.39 3.88
C LEU A 603 -28.25 4.79 2.41
N LYS A 604 -27.75 5.96 2.00
CA LYS A 604 -27.77 6.42 0.61
C LYS A 604 -26.38 6.91 0.21
N LEU A 605 -25.93 6.43 -0.94
CA LEU A 605 -24.75 6.96 -1.62
C LEU A 605 -25.16 8.21 -2.40
N VAL A 606 -24.68 9.38 -2.00
CA VAL A 606 -25.05 10.67 -2.59
C VAL A 606 -23.82 11.55 -2.74
N SER A 607 -23.75 12.32 -3.85
CA SER A 607 -22.70 13.31 -4.05
C SER A 607 -22.74 14.40 -2.96
N GLN A 608 -21.58 14.76 -2.43
CA GLN A 608 -21.43 15.80 -1.40
C GLN A 608 -22.01 17.15 -1.86
N ALA A 609 -21.95 17.46 -3.16
CA ALA A 609 -22.51 18.69 -3.75
C ALA A 609 -24.04 18.77 -3.64
N ALA A 610 -24.73 17.64 -3.50
CA ALA A 610 -26.18 17.61 -3.33
C ALA A 610 -26.64 17.87 -1.89
N LEU A 611 -25.73 17.80 -0.90
CA LEU A 611 -26.08 17.92 0.51
C LEU A 611 -26.69 19.30 0.83
N LEU A 612 -26.11 20.39 0.32
CA LEU A 612 -26.61 21.75 0.59
C LEU A 612 -28.00 22.01 -0.04
N PRO A 613 -28.22 21.78 -1.36
CA PRO A 613 -29.55 21.92 -1.95
C PRO A 613 -30.62 21.04 -1.29
N ALA A 614 -30.26 19.82 -0.88
CA ALA A 614 -31.19 18.91 -0.21
C ALA A 614 -31.56 19.43 1.19
N THR A 615 -30.58 19.89 1.97
CA THR A 615 -30.80 20.47 3.30
C THR A 615 -31.69 21.72 3.20
N LEU A 616 -31.40 22.63 2.26
CA LEU A 616 -32.21 23.84 2.06
C LEU A 616 -33.65 23.57 1.59
N SER A 617 -33.89 22.43 0.94
CA SER A 617 -35.23 22.02 0.48
C SER A 617 -35.98 21.14 1.48
N GLY A 618 -35.42 20.91 2.68
CA GLY A 618 -36.02 20.05 3.71
C GLY A 618 -36.00 18.56 3.37
N ASN A 619 -35.20 18.15 2.37
CA ASN A 619 -35.05 16.76 1.91
C ASN A 619 -33.66 16.18 2.24
N GLY A 620 -32.93 16.84 3.14
CA GLY A 620 -31.62 16.38 3.61
C GLY A 620 -31.70 15.08 4.42
N PRO A 621 -30.55 14.42 4.65
CA PRO A 621 -30.48 13.28 5.56
C PRO A 621 -30.59 13.69 7.03
N ASP A 622 -30.69 12.72 7.93
CA ASP A 622 -30.53 12.93 9.37
C ASP A 622 -29.04 13.04 9.73
N VAL A 623 -28.19 12.22 9.10
CA VAL A 623 -26.73 12.19 9.30
C VAL A 623 -26.01 12.23 7.96
N ALA A 624 -24.92 12.99 7.88
CA ALA A 624 -24.01 12.99 6.73
C ALA A 624 -22.57 12.67 7.17
N ILE A 625 -21.97 11.65 6.55
CA ILE A 625 -20.62 11.15 6.81
C ILE A 625 -19.61 11.81 5.85
N GLY A 626 -18.40 12.09 6.35
CA GLY A 626 -17.28 12.56 5.52
C GLY A 626 -17.45 13.99 5.00
N VAL A 627 -18.12 14.85 5.76
CA VAL A 627 -18.31 16.27 5.44
C VAL A 627 -16.98 17.02 5.60
N GLY A 628 -16.64 17.88 4.62
CA GLY A 628 -15.40 18.65 4.63
C GLY A 628 -15.29 19.63 5.81
N GLN A 629 -14.06 19.88 6.28
CA GLN A 629 -13.75 20.66 7.48
C GLN A 629 -14.43 22.03 7.57
N ASN A 630 -14.57 22.72 6.43
CA ASN A 630 -15.07 24.10 6.36
C ASN A 630 -16.61 24.22 6.51
N ILE A 631 -17.33 23.10 6.52
CA ILE A 631 -18.80 23.08 6.50
C ILE A 631 -19.42 23.17 7.90
N PRO A 632 -19.00 22.38 8.91
CA PRO A 632 -19.80 22.21 10.13
C PRO A 632 -20.08 23.49 10.91
N VAL A 633 -19.06 24.29 11.21
CA VAL A 633 -19.27 25.57 11.91
C VAL A 633 -20.11 26.53 11.07
N ASN A 634 -19.80 26.67 9.78
CA ASN A 634 -20.52 27.57 8.89
C ASN A 634 -22.01 27.22 8.79
N TRP A 635 -22.38 25.94 8.80
CA TRP A 635 -23.79 25.53 8.77
C TRP A 635 -24.42 25.54 10.16
N GLY A 636 -23.66 25.17 11.19
CA GLY A 636 -24.09 25.18 12.58
C GLY A 636 -24.53 26.55 13.07
N ILE A 637 -23.77 27.62 12.79
CA ILE A 637 -24.16 29.00 13.14
C ILE A 637 -25.44 29.47 12.44
N ARG A 638 -25.86 28.79 11.36
CA ARG A 638 -27.10 29.03 10.62
C ARG A 638 -28.24 28.09 11.05
N ASN A 639 -28.04 27.34 12.13
CA ASN A 639 -28.96 26.30 12.64
C ASN A 639 -29.25 25.18 11.63
N ALA A 640 -28.42 25.00 10.60
CA ALA A 640 -28.59 23.90 9.64
C ALA A 640 -28.02 22.57 10.16
N LEU A 641 -27.20 22.60 11.21
CA LEU A 641 -26.68 21.43 11.92
C LEU A 641 -27.05 21.47 13.40
N LEU A 642 -27.18 20.30 14.00
CA LEU A 642 -27.41 20.14 15.42
C LEU A 642 -26.13 20.40 16.22
N ASP A 643 -26.25 21.10 17.34
CA ASP A 643 -25.16 21.26 18.32
C ASP A 643 -25.00 19.96 19.12
N LEU A 644 -23.87 19.28 18.96
CA LEU A 644 -23.61 17.99 19.60
C LEU A 644 -23.34 18.10 21.11
N THR A 645 -23.04 19.30 21.61
CA THR A 645 -22.77 19.51 23.05
C THR A 645 -24.01 19.35 23.92
N GLN A 646 -25.21 19.34 23.31
CA GLN A 646 -26.46 19.09 24.02
C GLN A 646 -26.64 17.64 24.50
N PHE A 647 -25.84 16.69 23.98
CA PHE A 647 -25.90 15.30 24.40
C PHE A 647 -25.09 15.07 25.68
N ALA A 648 -25.68 14.41 26.67
CA ALA A 648 -25.11 14.29 28.01
C ALA A 648 -23.74 13.58 28.08
N ASP A 649 -23.47 12.67 27.13
CA ASP A 649 -22.23 11.91 27.02
C ASP A 649 -21.23 12.50 26.02
N PHE A 650 -21.51 13.69 25.45
CA PHE A 650 -20.64 14.35 24.47
C PHE A 650 -19.20 14.52 24.97
N GLU A 651 -19.01 14.93 26.22
CA GLU A 651 -17.68 15.07 26.85
C GLU A 651 -16.89 13.76 26.87
N THR A 652 -17.56 12.62 27.03
CA THR A 652 -16.89 11.31 26.97
C THR A 652 -16.54 10.93 25.54
N VAL A 653 -17.43 11.22 24.58
CA VAL A 653 -17.26 10.87 23.17
C VAL A 653 -16.21 11.73 22.48
N GLN A 654 -16.12 13.04 22.78
CA GLN A 654 -15.11 13.90 22.15
C GLN A 654 -13.67 13.48 22.50
N ASN A 655 -13.47 12.86 23.66
CA ASN A 655 -12.17 12.35 24.12
C ASN A 655 -11.67 11.12 23.34
N TRP A 656 -12.46 10.58 22.41
CA TRP A 656 -12.00 9.55 21.48
C TRP A 656 -11.08 10.10 20.39
N PHE A 657 -11.04 11.42 20.23
CA PHE A 657 -10.30 12.13 19.20
C PHE A 657 -9.26 13.05 19.81
N HIS A 658 -8.22 13.36 19.03
CA HIS A 658 -7.26 14.39 19.44
C HIS A 658 -7.93 15.78 19.43
N PRO A 659 -7.64 16.69 20.39
CA PRO A 659 -8.25 18.03 20.44
C PRO A 659 -8.11 18.83 19.13
N SER A 660 -6.98 18.67 18.43
CA SER A 660 -6.76 19.31 17.13
C SER A 660 -7.70 18.86 16.03
N ALA A 661 -8.29 17.66 16.14
CA ALA A 661 -9.27 17.15 15.20
C ALA A 661 -10.67 17.72 15.45
N VAL A 662 -10.99 18.02 16.72
CA VAL A 662 -12.30 18.55 17.14
C VAL A 662 -12.37 20.07 16.95
N LEU A 663 -11.25 20.77 17.15
CA LEU A 663 -11.18 22.23 17.11
C LEU A 663 -11.79 22.87 15.85
N PRO A 664 -11.58 22.36 14.61
CA PRO A 664 -12.21 22.94 13.42
C PRO A 664 -13.74 22.87 13.39
N PHE A 665 -14.35 22.01 14.21
CA PHE A 665 -15.80 21.83 14.30
C PHE A 665 -16.44 22.60 15.47
N ARG A 666 -15.62 23.33 16.24
CA ARG A 666 -16.03 24.08 17.40
C ARG A 666 -16.17 25.56 17.07
N PHE A 667 -17.24 26.17 17.56
CA PHE A 667 -17.39 27.62 17.59
C PHE A 667 -18.05 28.01 18.91
N GLN A 668 -17.35 28.84 19.69
CA GLN A 668 -17.67 29.11 21.10
C GLN A 668 -17.79 27.77 21.87
N ASP A 669 -18.83 27.61 22.69
CA ASP A 669 -19.05 26.42 23.49
C ASP A 669 -19.76 25.28 22.73
N ARG A 670 -19.99 25.44 21.41
CA ARG A 670 -20.76 24.49 20.58
C ARG A 670 -19.86 23.72 19.62
N VAL A 671 -20.24 22.47 19.35
CA VAL A 671 -19.54 21.57 18.42
C VAL A 671 -20.54 20.96 17.45
N TYR A 672 -20.30 21.11 16.15
CA TYR A 672 -21.28 20.76 15.11
C TYR A 672 -20.97 19.49 14.32
N ALA A 673 -19.81 18.87 14.59
CA ALA A 673 -19.42 17.58 14.00
C ALA A 673 -18.47 16.83 14.95
N LEU A 674 -18.39 15.52 14.78
CA LEU A 674 -17.28 14.73 15.31
C LEU A 674 -16.34 14.31 14.16
N PRO A 675 -15.02 14.20 14.42
CA PRO A 675 -14.05 13.86 13.39
C PRO A 675 -14.20 12.43 12.85
N ASP A 676 -14.23 12.29 11.53
CA ASP A 676 -14.25 11.01 10.81
C ASP A 676 -12.83 10.60 10.44
N THR A 677 -12.13 11.47 9.70
CA THR A 677 -10.71 11.33 9.37
C THR A 677 -9.84 12.42 9.98
N GLN A 678 -8.59 12.09 10.28
CA GLN A 678 -7.57 13.05 10.70
C GLN A 678 -6.25 12.77 9.97
N ASP A 679 -5.73 13.78 9.28
CA ASP A 679 -4.49 13.74 8.53
C ASP A 679 -3.58 14.92 8.91
N PHE A 680 -2.27 14.75 8.83
CA PHE A 680 -1.29 15.77 9.25
C PHE A 680 0.07 15.55 8.57
N LEU A 681 0.90 16.59 8.57
CA LEU A 681 2.20 16.59 7.90
C LEU A 681 3.26 15.79 8.68
N VAL A 682 4.06 15.04 7.94
CA VAL A 682 5.28 14.33 8.33
C VAL A 682 6.34 14.50 7.25
N SER A 683 7.59 14.13 7.54
CA SER A 683 8.66 14.05 6.55
C SER A 683 8.69 12.66 5.91
N PHE A 684 8.90 12.62 4.60
CA PHE A 684 9.18 11.41 3.82
C PHE A 684 10.64 11.45 3.40
N VAL A 685 11.38 10.36 3.62
CA VAL A 685 12.81 10.27 3.34
C VAL A 685 13.12 8.97 2.62
N ARG A 686 13.81 9.07 1.49
CA ARG A 686 14.50 7.97 0.80
C ARG A 686 15.77 7.63 1.56
N THR A 687 15.71 6.58 2.39
CA THR A 687 16.82 6.19 3.27
C THR A 687 18.01 5.72 2.45
N ASP A 688 17.76 5.01 1.35
CA ASP A 688 18.78 4.55 0.41
C ASP A 688 19.58 5.72 -0.20
N ILE A 689 18.91 6.80 -0.59
CA ILE A 689 19.57 8.00 -1.16
C ILE A 689 20.26 8.81 -0.06
N ALA A 690 19.65 8.94 1.12
CA ALA A 690 20.27 9.65 2.24
C ALA A 690 21.57 8.96 2.68
N GLU A 691 21.59 7.63 2.75
CA GLU A 691 22.78 6.83 3.07
C GLU A 691 23.83 6.91 1.95
N GLU A 692 23.42 6.82 0.68
CA GLU A 692 24.31 6.96 -0.49
C GLU A 692 25.07 8.28 -0.49
N LEU A 693 24.37 9.38 -0.19
CA LEU A 693 24.96 10.70 -0.18
C LEU A 693 25.64 11.04 1.17
N ASN A 694 25.62 10.10 2.13
CA ASN A 694 26.06 10.30 3.52
C ASN A 694 25.44 11.56 4.14
N MET A 695 24.13 11.73 3.91
CA MET A 695 23.34 12.88 4.33
C MET A 695 22.53 12.58 5.59
N ALA A 696 22.61 13.49 6.56
CA ALA A 696 21.71 13.46 7.70
C ALA A 696 20.30 13.87 7.27
N VAL A 697 19.29 13.31 7.95
CA VAL A 697 17.91 13.77 7.77
C VAL A 697 17.71 15.06 8.56
N PRO A 698 17.24 16.16 7.94
CA PRO A 698 17.06 17.42 8.62
C PRO A 698 15.92 17.36 9.64
N VAL A 699 16.16 17.86 10.85
CA VAL A 699 15.14 17.97 11.92
C VAL A 699 14.65 19.40 12.14
N SER A 700 15.35 20.40 11.58
CA SER A 700 14.99 21.81 11.64
C SER A 700 14.85 22.45 10.26
N TRP A 701 14.16 23.59 10.16
CA TRP A 701 14.04 24.34 8.91
C TRP A 701 15.40 24.90 8.42
N ASP A 702 16.31 25.24 9.33
CA ASP A 702 17.67 25.66 8.98
C ASP A 702 18.45 24.49 8.38
N GLU A 703 18.34 23.29 8.96
CA GLU A 703 18.95 22.08 8.39
C GLU A 703 18.35 21.72 7.04
N VAL A 704 17.05 21.95 6.81
CA VAL A 704 16.44 21.78 5.49
C VAL A 704 17.13 22.70 4.47
N ILE A 705 17.36 23.97 4.83
CA ILE A 705 18.09 24.92 3.97
C ILE A 705 19.53 24.45 3.73
N ASP A 706 20.24 24.01 4.78
CA ASP A 706 21.64 23.55 4.69
C ASP A 706 21.79 22.25 3.88
N THR A 707 20.71 21.47 3.76
CA THR A 707 20.63 20.26 2.95
C THR A 707 20.50 20.60 1.46
N LEU A 708 19.88 21.74 1.09
CA LEU A 708 19.63 22.10 -0.31
C LEU A 708 20.90 22.16 -1.17
N PRO A 709 22.01 22.82 -0.77
CA PRO A 709 23.22 22.84 -1.60
C PRO A 709 23.79 21.45 -1.86
N GLN A 710 23.62 20.50 -0.93
CA GLN A 710 24.09 19.13 -1.09
C GLN A 710 23.23 18.38 -2.12
N LEU A 711 21.91 18.51 -2.03
CA LEU A 711 20.97 17.95 -3.01
C LEU A 711 21.17 18.58 -4.40
N GLN A 712 21.24 19.91 -4.48
CA GLN A 712 21.36 20.66 -5.73
C GLN A 712 22.69 20.42 -6.45
N ARG A 713 23.79 20.16 -5.73
CA ARG A 713 25.06 19.71 -6.34
C ARG A 713 24.92 18.38 -7.08
N GLN A 714 23.94 17.58 -6.68
CA GLN A 714 23.56 16.33 -7.32
C GLN A 714 22.26 16.49 -8.15
N TYR A 715 21.82 17.72 -8.43
CA TYR A 715 20.60 18.03 -9.18
C TYR A 715 19.33 17.36 -8.60
N LEU A 716 19.33 17.09 -7.29
CA LEU A 716 18.19 16.62 -6.52
C LEU A 716 17.53 17.80 -5.82
N ASP A 717 16.25 17.64 -5.46
CA ASP A 717 15.44 18.66 -4.80
C ASP A 717 14.84 18.18 -3.47
N TYR A 718 14.36 19.13 -2.68
CA TYR A 718 13.54 18.86 -1.49
C TYR A 718 12.11 19.33 -1.75
N TYR A 719 11.11 18.54 -1.35
CA TYR A 719 9.71 18.92 -1.55
C TYR A 719 9.09 19.62 -0.34
N LEU A 720 8.45 20.76 -0.58
CA LEU A 720 7.57 21.43 0.38
C LEU A 720 6.17 21.61 -0.22
N PRO A 721 5.09 21.27 0.52
CA PRO A 721 3.74 21.48 0.05
C PRO A 721 3.41 22.97 0.10
N ASN A 722 2.92 23.50 -1.01
CA ASN A 722 2.59 24.91 -1.15
C ASN A 722 1.08 25.19 -1.08
N SER A 723 0.75 26.47 -1.19
CA SER A 723 -0.63 26.95 -1.18
C SER A 723 -1.28 26.84 -2.58
N LYS A 724 -2.47 26.23 -2.66
CA LYS A 724 -3.24 26.00 -3.89
C LYS A 724 -4.66 26.57 -3.78
N GLY A 725 -4.78 27.88 -3.55
CA GLY A 725 -6.08 28.56 -3.42
C GLY A 725 -6.79 28.34 -2.08
N ALA A 726 -6.10 27.75 -1.10
CA ALA A 726 -6.56 27.51 0.27
C ALA A 726 -5.37 27.69 1.23
N LEU A 727 -5.62 27.74 2.54
CA LEU A 727 -4.55 27.85 3.54
C LEU A 727 -3.60 26.66 3.43
N SER A 728 -2.31 26.91 3.22
CA SER A 728 -1.28 25.86 3.26
C SER A 728 -1.19 25.28 4.67
N SER A 729 -1.27 23.94 4.77
CA SER A 729 -1.06 23.22 6.03
C SER A 729 0.35 23.43 6.55
N LEU A 730 1.36 23.55 5.68
CA LEU A 730 2.73 23.83 6.09
C LEU A 730 2.86 25.24 6.67
N LEU A 731 2.29 26.24 6.01
CA LEU A 731 2.32 27.62 6.52
C LEU A 731 1.69 27.72 7.91
N TYR A 732 0.52 27.09 8.11
CA TYR A 732 -0.13 27.12 9.43
C TYR A 732 0.68 26.35 10.49
N ALA A 733 1.35 25.26 10.11
CA ALA A 733 2.27 24.55 11.00
C ALA A 733 3.41 25.47 11.44
N MET A 734 4.07 26.15 10.50
CA MET A 734 5.15 27.11 10.80
C MET A 734 4.69 28.26 11.71
N VAL A 735 3.48 28.79 11.49
CA VAL A 735 2.87 29.80 12.37
C VAL A 735 2.73 29.25 13.80
N ALA A 736 2.23 28.03 13.95
CA ALA A 736 2.08 27.40 15.27
C ALA A 736 3.43 27.10 15.94
N GLN A 737 4.43 26.65 15.18
CA GLN A 737 5.77 26.36 15.67
C GLN A 737 6.46 27.61 16.23
N LYS A 738 6.31 28.77 15.58
CA LYS A 738 6.77 30.06 16.14
C LYS A 738 5.93 30.56 17.32
N GLY A 739 4.82 29.90 17.65
CA GLY A 739 3.86 30.32 18.68
C GLY A 739 2.97 31.48 18.25
N GLY A 740 2.75 31.66 16.94
CA GLY A 740 1.76 32.56 16.37
C GLY A 740 0.35 31.94 16.36
N ARG A 741 -0.65 32.76 16.05
CA ARG A 741 -2.06 32.34 15.92
C ARG A 741 -2.65 32.93 14.64
N LEU A 742 -3.66 32.26 14.07
CA LEU A 742 -4.35 32.74 12.87
C LEU A 742 -5.36 33.85 13.20
N TYR A 743 -6.04 33.74 14.34
CA TYR A 743 -7.06 34.67 14.82
C TYR A 743 -6.84 35.00 16.29
N ASP A 744 -7.48 36.07 16.75
CA ASP A 744 -7.68 36.30 18.18
C ASP A 744 -8.69 35.28 18.76
N GLU A 745 -8.84 35.29 20.08
CA GLU A 745 -9.61 34.26 20.80
C GLU A 745 -11.09 34.23 20.40
N GLU A 746 -11.64 35.40 20.09
CA GLU A 746 -13.04 35.55 19.67
C GLU A 746 -13.23 35.41 18.15
N GLY A 747 -12.16 35.33 17.36
CA GLY A 747 -12.22 35.35 15.89
C GLY A 747 -12.81 36.65 15.33
N THR A 748 -12.52 37.78 15.97
CA THR A 748 -12.92 39.11 15.48
C THR A 748 -11.97 39.62 14.40
N LYS A 749 -10.70 39.22 14.47
CA LYS A 749 -9.66 39.63 13.51
C LYS A 749 -8.60 38.55 13.34
N THR A 750 -7.90 38.61 12.21
CA THR A 750 -6.69 37.80 12.02
C THR A 750 -5.50 38.38 12.80
N LEU A 751 -4.64 37.48 13.30
CA LEU A 751 -3.37 37.81 13.97
C LEU A 751 -2.14 37.55 13.08
N LEU A 752 -2.32 37.36 11.77
CA LEU A 752 -1.21 37.14 10.83
C LEU A 752 -0.25 38.33 10.72
N THR A 753 -0.66 39.52 11.15
CA THR A 753 0.20 40.71 11.21
C THR A 753 1.07 40.78 12.46
N GLU A 754 0.84 39.91 13.44
CA GLU A 754 1.67 39.83 14.65
C GLU A 754 3.06 39.26 14.31
N PRO A 755 4.13 39.68 15.02
CA PRO A 755 5.51 39.36 14.64
C PRO A 755 5.75 37.88 14.33
N LYS A 756 5.33 36.98 15.23
CA LYS A 756 5.54 35.53 15.09
C LYS A 756 4.85 34.92 13.86
N ALA A 757 3.62 35.35 13.56
CA ALA A 757 2.87 34.83 12.42
C ALA A 757 3.35 35.44 11.10
N MET A 758 3.71 36.72 11.13
CA MET A 758 4.32 37.43 10.00
C MET A 758 5.67 36.82 9.63
N GLU A 759 6.52 36.52 10.61
CA GLU A 759 7.81 35.85 10.39
C GLU A 759 7.63 34.47 9.75
N ALA A 760 6.68 33.65 10.23
CA ALA A 760 6.40 32.35 9.61
C ALA A 760 5.93 32.50 8.15
N PHE A 761 5.14 33.52 7.83
CA PHE A 761 4.74 33.81 6.45
C PHE A 761 5.91 34.28 5.58
N ILE A 762 6.80 35.09 6.13
CA ILE A 762 8.02 35.52 5.44
C ILE A 762 8.89 34.30 5.15
N ASP A 763 9.23 33.49 6.15
CA ASP A 763 10.03 32.27 5.99
C ASP A 763 9.43 31.34 4.94
N PHE A 764 8.11 31.09 5.03
CA PHE A 764 7.40 30.28 4.05
C PHE A 764 7.50 30.85 2.64
N THR A 765 7.40 32.17 2.46
CA THR A 765 7.55 32.82 1.15
C THR A 765 8.98 32.72 0.65
N THR A 766 9.96 32.96 1.52
CA THR A 766 11.41 32.91 1.25
C THR A 766 11.85 31.52 0.77
N PHE A 767 11.26 30.44 1.26
CA PHE A 767 11.50 29.11 0.69
C PHE A 767 11.27 29.10 -0.84
N PHE A 768 10.13 29.60 -1.31
CA PHE A 768 9.82 29.56 -2.74
C PHE A 768 10.47 30.69 -3.54
N SER A 769 10.68 31.88 -2.95
CA SER A 769 11.25 33.02 -3.68
C SER A 769 12.78 33.00 -3.75
N ASP A 770 13.45 32.65 -2.65
CA ASP A 770 14.88 32.86 -2.49
C ASP A 770 15.65 31.54 -2.53
N TYR A 771 15.11 30.49 -1.90
CA TYR A 771 15.72 29.15 -1.86
C TYR A 771 15.32 28.25 -3.04
N GLY A 772 14.41 28.73 -3.91
CA GLY A 772 14.09 28.07 -5.19
C GLY A 772 13.29 26.77 -5.06
N PHE A 773 12.57 26.56 -3.95
CA PHE A 773 11.66 25.42 -3.83
C PHE A 773 10.59 25.45 -4.93
N GLU A 774 10.30 24.28 -5.51
CA GLU A 774 9.37 24.20 -6.63
C GLU A 774 7.92 24.52 -6.24
N ILE A 775 7.30 25.44 -6.97
CA ILE A 775 5.91 25.85 -6.77
C ILE A 775 4.94 24.73 -7.22
N SER A 776 5.34 23.88 -8.16
CA SER A 776 4.48 22.81 -8.64
C SER A 776 5.27 21.56 -8.95
N ALA A 777 5.28 20.62 -8.00
CA ALA A 777 5.83 19.29 -8.18
C ALA A 777 4.78 18.21 -7.90
N ASN A 778 4.82 17.13 -8.70
CA ASN A 778 4.18 15.87 -8.34
C ASN A 778 5.13 15.10 -7.44
N PHE A 779 5.03 15.34 -6.13
CA PHE A 779 5.93 14.74 -5.16
C PHE A 779 5.91 13.21 -5.20
N SER A 780 4.75 12.57 -5.39
CA SER A 780 4.66 11.11 -5.48
C SER A 780 5.57 10.54 -6.58
N ASN A 781 5.58 11.16 -7.76
CA ASN A 781 6.42 10.72 -8.88
C ASN A 781 7.91 11.02 -8.63
N ARG A 782 8.24 12.25 -8.21
CA ARG A 782 9.63 12.68 -7.99
C ARG A 782 10.29 11.99 -6.78
N PHE A 783 9.51 11.63 -5.77
CA PHE A 783 9.96 10.82 -4.63
C PHE A 783 10.25 9.38 -5.06
N ARG A 784 9.38 8.81 -5.91
CA ARG A 784 9.56 7.47 -6.49
C ARG A 784 10.83 7.38 -7.33
N SER A 785 11.04 8.31 -8.27
CA SER A 785 12.26 8.35 -9.10
C SER A 785 13.53 8.64 -8.30
N GLY A 786 13.39 9.24 -7.11
CA GLY A 786 14.50 9.67 -6.26
C GLY A 786 15.00 11.07 -6.56
N GLU A 787 14.35 11.79 -7.47
CA GLU A 787 14.64 13.18 -7.82
C GLU A 787 14.35 14.15 -6.66
N MET A 788 13.33 13.85 -5.85
CA MET A 788 13.03 14.52 -4.59
C MET A 788 13.14 13.52 -3.43
N PRO A 789 14.36 13.17 -2.95
CA PRO A 789 14.55 12.11 -1.97
C PRO A 789 14.01 12.45 -0.58
N MET A 790 13.79 13.74 -0.29
CA MET A 790 13.25 14.21 0.98
C MET A 790 12.14 15.23 0.75
N GLY A 791 11.13 15.22 1.62
CA GLY A 791 10.04 16.18 1.52
C GLY A 791 9.01 16.08 2.61
N VAL A 792 8.18 17.10 2.73
CA VAL A 792 7.07 17.15 3.68
C VAL A 792 5.75 16.86 2.95
N ALA A 793 4.93 15.97 3.50
CA ALA A 793 3.58 15.74 2.99
C ALA A 793 2.66 15.20 4.10
N ASN A 794 1.37 15.16 3.83
CA ASN A 794 0.43 14.49 4.71
C ASN A 794 0.74 12.98 4.77
N PHE A 795 0.61 12.36 5.95
CA PHE A 795 0.99 10.96 6.12
C PHE A 795 0.17 10.01 5.24
N SER A 796 -1.04 10.39 4.82
CA SER A 796 -1.86 9.62 3.88
C SER A 796 -1.21 9.39 2.51
N LEU A 797 -0.18 10.18 2.13
CA LEU A 797 0.63 9.92 0.92
C LEU A 797 1.28 8.53 0.94
N TYR A 798 1.51 7.95 2.12
CA TYR A 798 1.95 6.56 2.29
C TYR A 798 1.11 5.58 1.48
N ASN A 799 -0.21 5.77 1.45
CA ASN A 799 -1.12 4.87 0.74
C ASN A 799 -0.88 4.90 -0.76
N THR A 800 -0.61 6.09 -1.30
CA THR A 800 -0.25 6.25 -2.71
C THR A 800 1.10 5.59 -2.99
N LEU A 801 2.14 5.90 -2.21
CA LEU A 801 3.49 5.36 -2.44
C LEU A 801 3.56 3.84 -2.28
N SER A 802 2.87 3.27 -1.29
CA SER A 802 2.88 1.83 -1.02
C SER A 802 2.33 0.97 -2.17
N VAL A 803 1.52 1.57 -3.05
CA VAL A 803 0.94 0.89 -4.22
C VAL A 803 1.54 1.39 -5.53
N PHE A 804 1.84 2.69 -5.63
CA PHE A 804 2.37 3.31 -6.85
C PHE A 804 3.88 3.12 -7.05
N ALA A 805 4.60 2.76 -5.99
CA ALA A 805 6.05 2.66 -5.95
C ALA A 805 6.55 1.38 -5.23
N PRO A 806 6.14 0.18 -5.66
CA PRO A 806 6.59 -1.07 -5.03
C PRO A 806 8.12 -1.26 -5.08
N GLU A 807 8.80 -0.70 -6.08
CA GLU A 807 10.25 -0.81 -6.31
C GLU A 807 11.11 -0.10 -5.25
N ILE A 808 10.53 0.84 -4.48
CA ILE A 808 11.23 1.51 -3.37
C ILE A 808 10.80 0.95 -2.00
N ARG A 809 10.08 -0.18 -1.95
CA ARG A 809 9.62 -0.77 -0.69
C ARG A 809 10.80 -1.05 0.23
N GLY A 810 10.73 -0.55 1.47
CA GLY A 810 11.81 -0.70 2.46
C GLY A 810 12.95 0.31 2.31
N HIS A 811 12.95 1.13 1.26
CA HIS A 811 13.98 2.15 0.98
C HIS A 811 13.54 3.57 1.32
N TRP A 812 12.45 3.70 2.10
CA TRP A 812 12.00 4.97 2.60
C TRP A 812 11.29 4.81 3.93
N GLU A 813 11.19 5.92 4.65
CA GLU A 813 10.55 5.96 5.96
C GLU A 813 9.91 7.32 6.24
N PHE A 814 9.05 7.34 7.25
CA PHE A 814 8.63 8.58 7.87
C PHE A 814 9.69 9.12 8.82
N ARG A 815 9.77 10.44 8.89
CA ARG A 815 10.54 11.20 9.89
C ARG A 815 9.65 12.30 10.49
N PRO A 816 9.94 12.78 11.71
CA PRO A 816 9.21 13.91 12.28
C PRO A 816 9.25 15.11 11.31
N LEU A 817 8.19 15.92 11.35
CA LEU A 817 8.16 17.19 10.61
C LEU A 817 9.34 18.07 11.09
N PRO A 818 10.04 18.82 10.21
CA PRO A 818 11.04 19.76 10.65
C PRO A 818 10.40 20.91 11.43
N GLY A 819 11.16 21.46 12.37
CA GLY A 819 10.69 22.52 13.27
C GLY A 819 11.63 23.71 13.34
N TYR A 820 11.28 24.65 14.21
CA TYR A 820 12.19 25.72 14.63
C TYR A 820 12.90 25.30 15.91
N ASP A 821 14.21 25.57 15.98
CA ASP A 821 15.00 25.38 17.19
C ASP A 821 14.80 26.58 18.14
N PHE A 822 14.42 26.27 19.38
CA PHE A 822 14.40 27.21 20.49
C PHE A 822 15.29 26.66 21.61
N ASP A 823 16.55 27.11 21.64
CA ASP A 823 17.54 26.74 22.67
C ASP A 823 17.77 25.22 22.83
N GLY A 824 17.78 24.48 21.73
CA GLY A 824 17.97 23.03 21.67
C GLY A 824 16.66 22.22 21.69
N GLU A 825 15.51 22.87 21.85
CA GLU A 825 14.19 22.24 21.72
C GLU A 825 13.60 22.50 20.33
N ILE A 826 13.43 21.43 19.54
CA ILE A 826 12.77 21.51 18.23
C ILE A 826 11.26 21.55 18.40
N ARG A 827 10.66 22.70 18.05
CA ARG A 827 9.21 22.89 17.95
C ARG A 827 8.72 22.55 16.55
N ASN A 828 8.12 21.37 16.42
CA ASN A 828 7.64 20.83 15.16
C ASN A 828 6.14 20.47 15.16
N GLU A 829 5.33 21.38 15.68
CA GLU A 829 3.88 21.36 15.55
C GLU A 829 3.46 21.14 14.09
N THR A 830 2.40 20.37 13.87
CA THR A 830 1.91 20.00 12.53
C THR A 830 0.44 20.36 12.38
N THR A 831 0.00 20.72 11.16
CA THR A 831 -1.41 21.09 10.94
C THR A 831 -2.28 19.86 10.81
N SER A 832 -3.34 19.79 11.62
CA SER A 832 -4.40 18.80 11.51
C SER A 832 -5.40 19.20 10.42
N THR A 833 -5.68 18.26 9.52
CA THR A 833 -6.74 18.34 8.50
C THR A 833 -7.75 17.23 8.74
N VAL A 834 -9.04 17.55 8.71
CA VAL A 834 -10.09 16.61 9.09
C VAL A 834 -11.26 16.56 8.12
N SER A 835 -11.99 15.46 8.14
CA SER A 835 -13.39 15.41 7.73
C SER A 835 -14.25 15.06 8.95
N GLY A 836 -15.54 15.37 8.91
CA GLY A 836 -16.44 15.20 10.04
C GLY A 836 -17.74 14.52 9.66
N THR A 837 -18.38 13.90 10.64
CA THR A 837 -19.76 13.42 10.53
C THR A 837 -20.68 14.39 11.29
N VAL A 838 -21.78 14.80 10.64
CA VAL A 838 -22.71 15.82 11.15
C VAL A 838 -24.12 15.25 11.31
N ILE A 839 -24.89 15.84 12.23
CA ILE A 839 -26.34 15.65 12.36
C ILE A 839 -27.02 16.92 11.83
N LEU A 840 -27.96 16.76 10.89
CA LEU A 840 -28.66 17.89 10.27
C LEU A 840 -29.71 18.45 11.24
N GLY A 841 -29.88 19.77 11.28
CA GLY A 841 -30.75 20.47 12.23
C GLY A 841 -32.23 20.11 12.13
N ASP A 842 -32.69 19.72 10.94
CA ASP A 842 -34.08 19.33 10.67
C ASP A 842 -34.42 17.86 11.06
N THR A 843 -33.46 17.12 11.63
CA THR A 843 -33.70 15.72 12.04
C THR A 843 -34.80 15.64 13.09
N LYS A 844 -35.71 14.67 12.92
CA LYS A 844 -36.74 14.33 13.92
C LYS A 844 -36.26 13.26 14.89
N GLU A 845 -35.12 12.64 14.61
CA GLU A 845 -34.61 11.46 15.30
C GLU A 845 -33.23 11.73 15.93
N ALA A 846 -33.06 12.90 16.55
CA ALA A 846 -31.77 13.38 17.07
C ALA A 846 -31.05 12.35 17.98
N LYS A 847 -31.78 11.63 18.84
CA LYS A 847 -31.22 10.59 19.71
C LYS A 847 -30.69 9.39 18.91
N ALA A 848 -31.46 8.90 17.94
CA ALA A 848 -31.05 7.77 17.10
C ALA A 848 -29.87 8.15 16.20
N SER A 849 -29.86 9.38 15.68
CA SER A 849 -28.74 9.95 14.93
C SER A 849 -27.47 10.05 15.77
N TRP A 850 -27.59 10.43 17.05
CA TRP A 850 -26.45 10.45 17.98
C TRP A 850 -25.90 9.06 18.30
N GLU A 851 -26.77 8.07 18.55
CA GLU A 851 -26.33 6.68 18.73
C GLU A 851 -25.62 6.14 17.49
N PHE A 852 -26.11 6.47 16.29
CA PHE A 852 -25.43 6.13 15.05
C PHE A 852 -24.06 6.80 14.94
N LEU A 853 -23.96 8.09 15.29
CA LEU A 853 -22.70 8.84 15.26
C LEU A 853 -21.65 8.21 16.19
N LYS A 854 -22.06 7.85 17.43
CA LYS A 854 -21.22 7.17 18.42
C LYS A 854 -20.77 5.79 17.94
N TRP A 855 -21.68 5.02 17.35
CA TRP A 855 -21.32 3.72 16.78
C TRP A 855 -20.34 3.88 15.62
N TRP A 856 -20.67 4.71 14.62
CA TRP A 856 -19.89 4.87 13.40
C TRP A 856 -18.46 5.33 13.70
N LEU A 857 -18.31 6.30 14.61
CA LEU A 857 -17.02 6.86 14.98
C LEU A 857 -16.35 6.12 16.15
N GLY A 858 -17.00 5.08 16.67
CA GLY A 858 -16.47 4.22 17.72
C GLY A 858 -15.34 3.33 17.21
N ALA A 859 -14.50 2.86 18.13
CA ALA A 859 -13.28 2.13 17.79
C ALA A 859 -13.55 0.87 16.93
N GLU A 860 -14.58 0.09 17.28
CA GLU A 860 -14.89 -1.17 16.58
C GLU A 860 -15.39 -0.94 15.16
N ALA A 861 -16.33 -0.01 14.94
CA ALA A 861 -16.85 0.28 13.60
C ALA A 861 -15.75 0.89 12.71
N GLN A 862 -14.96 1.82 13.25
CA GLN A 862 -13.84 2.44 12.53
C GLN A 862 -12.75 1.43 12.17
N SER A 863 -12.34 0.55 13.10
CA SER A 863 -11.37 -0.51 12.81
C SER A 863 -11.94 -1.56 11.85
N GLY A 864 -13.23 -1.91 11.97
CA GLY A 864 -13.91 -2.83 11.04
C GLY A 864 -13.96 -2.25 9.63
N TYR A 865 -14.34 -0.98 9.51
CA TYR A 865 -14.38 -0.27 8.23
C TYR A 865 -12.99 -0.11 7.63
N ALA A 866 -12.00 0.36 8.39
CA ALA A 866 -10.64 0.53 7.90
C ALA A 866 -10.00 -0.78 7.43
N ARG A 867 -10.15 -1.86 8.22
CA ARG A 867 -9.64 -3.20 7.84
C ARG A 867 -10.41 -3.77 6.64
N GLY A 868 -11.74 -3.59 6.59
CA GLY A 868 -12.54 -4.01 5.44
C GLY A 868 -12.20 -3.24 4.17
N MET A 869 -11.87 -1.95 4.28
CA MET A 869 -11.43 -1.13 3.14
C MET A 869 -10.06 -1.56 2.63
N GLU A 870 -9.09 -1.72 3.51
CA GLU A 870 -7.77 -2.26 3.18
C GLU A 870 -7.88 -3.70 2.65
N ALA A 871 -8.88 -4.47 3.10
CA ALA A 871 -9.16 -5.78 2.57
C ALA A 871 -9.64 -5.74 1.12
N ILE A 872 -10.60 -4.89 0.80
CA ILE A 872 -11.18 -4.83 -0.56
C ILE A 872 -10.17 -4.22 -1.55
N LEU A 873 -9.49 -3.16 -1.15
CA LEU A 873 -8.71 -2.29 -2.04
C LEU A 873 -7.19 -2.37 -1.83
N GLY A 874 -6.70 -3.15 -0.86
CA GLY A 874 -5.29 -3.25 -0.50
C GLY A 874 -4.79 -2.06 0.33
N ALA A 875 -3.47 -2.01 0.57
CA ALA A 875 -2.82 -0.99 1.40
C ALA A 875 -3.10 0.47 0.95
N ALA A 876 -3.43 0.69 -0.33
CA ALA A 876 -3.83 2.02 -0.84
C ALA A 876 -5.10 2.59 -0.20
N ALA A 877 -5.94 1.75 0.42
CA ALA A 877 -7.17 2.17 1.06
C ALA A 877 -7.08 2.24 2.59
N ARG A 878 -5.87 2.23 3.15
CA ARG A 878 -5.67 2.38 4.60
C ARG A 878 -6.31 3.68 5.08
N TYR A 879 -7.31 3.55 5.94
CA TYR A 879 -8.20 4.66 6.29
C TYR A 879 -7.58 5.52 7.42
N PRO A 880 -7.41 6.85 7.23
CA PRO A 880 -6.82 7.74 8.24
C PRO A 880 -7.86 8.12 9.31
N THR A 881 -8.35 7.13 10.07
CA THR A 881 -9.36 7.33 11.12
C THR A 881 -8.89 8.35 12.16
N ALA A 882 -9.80 9.25 12.56
CA ALA A 882 -9.54 10.19 13.64
C ALA A 882 -9.65 9.56 15.04
N ASN A 883 -10.30 8.39 15.16
CA ASN A 883 -10.47 7.71 16.44
C ASN A 883 -9.12 7.12 16.90
N LEU A 884 -8.65 7.55 18.08
CA LEU A 884 -7.32 7.19 18.59
C LEU A 884 -7.16 5.69 18.84
N LYS A 885 -8.20 5.03 19.37
CA LYS A 885 -8.20 3.58 19.64
C LYS A 885 -8.34 2.77 18.36
N ALA A 886 -9.13 3.24 17.40
CA ALA A 886 -9.23 2.58 16.11
C ALA A 886 -7.89 2.61 15.36
N PHE A 887 -7.20 3.76 15.42
CA PHE A 887 -5.89 3.98 14.78
C PHE A 887 -4.81 3.02 15.31
N GLU A 888 -4.83 2.69 16.61
CA GLU A 888 -3.94 1.69 17.23
C GLU A 888 -4.07 0.28 16.65
N LYS A 889 -5.28 -0.08 16.21
CA LYS A 889 -5.59 -1.40 15.65
C LYS A 889 -5.33 -1.50 14.14
N LEU A 890 -4.92 -0.41 13.48
CA LEU A 890 -4.66 -0.41 12.03
C LEU A 890 -3.28 -0.99 11.71
N PRO A 891 -3.09 -1.62 10.54
CA PRO A 891 -1.91 -2.42 10.22
C PRO A 891 -0.66 -1.60 9.84
N TRP A 892 -0.38 -0.52 10.56
CA TRP A 892 0.88 0.22 10.52
C TRP A 892 2.02 -0.64 11.09
N SER A 893 3.26 -0.43 10.64
CA SER A 893 4.43 -0.98 11.34
C SER A 893 4.53 -0.37 12.74
N ALA A 894 5.19 -1.04 13.70
CA ALA A 894 5.45 -0.46 15.01
C ALA A 894 6.11 0.92 14.91
N LYS A 895 7.15 1.02 14.08
CA LYS A 895 7.93 2.24 13.86
C LYS A 895 7.06 3.39 13.33
N ASP A 896 6.29 3.13 12.27
CA ASP A 896 5.41 4.14 11.68
C ASP A 896 4.32 4.57 12.67
N TYR A 897 3.70 3.61 13.36
CA TYR A 897 2.66 3.92 14.35
C TYR A 897 3.19 4.80 15.48
N GLN A 898 4.38 4.49 16.02
CA GLN A 898 4.99 5.29 17.09
C GLN A 898 5.30 6.71 16.62
N LEU A 899 5.87 6.85 15.42
CA LEU A 899 6.19 8.15 14.84
C LEU A 899 4.91 8.96 14.56
N LEU A 900 3.90 8.36 13.94
CA LEU A 900 2.63 9.02 13.64
C LEU A 900 1.89 9.43 14.92
N THR A 901 1.92 8.59 15.95
CA THR A 901 1.32 8.91 17.26
C THR A 901 2.06 10.06 17.92
N SER A 902 3.40 10.04 17.93
CA SER A 902 4.25 11.12 18.46
C SER A 902 4.04 12.45 17.71
N GLN A 903 4.00 12.42 16.38
CA GLN A 903 3.74 13.63 15.60
C GLN A 903 2.31 14.15 15.80
N ARG A 904 1.32 13.25 15.98
CA ARG A 904 -0.07 13.63 16.24
C ARG A 904 -0.25 14.38 17.55
N THR A 905 0.50 14.07 18.60
CA THR A 905 0.41 14.83 19.88
C THR A 905 0.80 16.30 19.71
N LYS A 906 1.58 16.60 18.65
CA LYS A 906 1.99 17.95 18.26
C LYS A 906 1.07 18.57 17.19
N ALA A 907 -0.03 17.90 16.85
CA ALA A 907 -0.95 18.40 15.85
C ALA A 907 -1.77 19.59 16.39
N VAL A 908 -1.94 20.62 15.57
CA VAL A 908 -2.75 21.81 15.84
C VAL A 908 -3.93 21.89 14.88
N GLY A 909 -5.12 22.16 15.39
CA GLY A 909 -6.32 22.29 14.57
C GLY A 909 -6.43 23.69 14.00
N VAL A 910 -6.89 23.83 12.76
CA VAL A 910 -7.21 25.15 12.20
C VAL A 910 -8.58 25.58 12.75
N PRO A 911 -8.66 26.61 13.61
CA PRO A 911 -9.94 27.08 14.12
C PRO A 911 -10.80 27.66 13.00
N THR A 912 -12.10 27.43 13.06
CA THR A 912 -13.06 27.94 12.08
C THR A 912 -13.92 29.03 12.71
N PHE A 913 -13.98 30.18 12.02
CA PHE A 913 -14.79 31.33 12.39
C PHE A 913 -15.68 31.77 11.21
N PRO A 914 -16.77 32.50 11.46
CA PRO A 914 -17.60 33.06 10.39
C PRO A 914 -16.77 33.91 9.42
N GLY A 915 -16.72 33.51 8.15
CA GLY A 915 -15.91 34.17 7.11
C GLY A 915 -14.55 33.51 6.83
N ASP A 916 -14.22 32.41 7.49
CA ASP A 916 -12.99 31.63 7.30
C ASP A 916 -12.71 31.23 5.84
N TYR A 917 -13.75 30.99 5.04
CA TYR A 917 -13.65 30.55 3.64
C TYR A 917 -12.80 31.50 2.75
N ILE A 918 -12.69 32.79 3.09
CA ILE A 918 -11.87 33.74 2.35
C ILE A 918 -10.43 33.80 2.84
N VAL A 919 -10.18 33.39 4.08
CA VAL A 919 -8.90 33.61 4.79
C VAL A 919 -7.78 32.89 4.08
N GLY A 920 -7.93 31.57 3.88
CA GLY A 920 -6.95 30.77 3.15
C GLY A 920 -6.68 31.30 1.74
N ARG A 921 -7.73 31.74 1.03
CA ARG A 921 -7.61 32.29 -0.33
C ARG A 921 -6.84 33.61 -0.36
N TYR A 922 -7.07 34.51 0.62
CA TYR A 922 -6.37 35.78 0.69
C TYR A 922 -4.92 35.63 1.15
N ILE A 923 -4.62 34.64 1.98
CA ILE A 923 -3.24 34.27 2.31
C ILE A 923 -2.51 33.71 1.07
N ASP A 924 -3.16 32.82 0.30
CA ASP A 924 -2.63 32.33 -0.98
C ASP A 924 -2.36 33.48 -1.96
N ASN A 925 -3.28 34.44 -2.07
CA ASN A 925 -3.09 35.62 -2.91
C ASN A 925 -1.93 36.49 -2.44
N ALA A 926 -1.74 36.65 -1.13
CA ALA A 926 -0.60 37.38 -0.57
C ALA A 926 0.72 36.69 -0.95
N PHE A 927 0.80 35.38 -0.74
CA PHE A 927 1.94 34.54 -1.11
C PHE A 927 2.25 34.64 -2.61
N ARG A 928 1.25 34.41 -3.48
CA ARG A 928 1.38 34.53 -4.94
C ARG A 928 1.81 35.91 -5.40
N SER A 929 1.29 36.97 -4.77
CA SER A 929 1.68 38.35 -5.08
C SER A 929 3.15 38.59 -4.75
N SER A 930 3.68 37.96 -3.71
CA SER A 930 5.09 38.07 -3.35
C SER A 930 6.01 37.31 -4.29
N ILE A 931 5.67 36.07 -4.65
CA ILE A 931 6.52 35.25 -5.52
C ILE A 931 6.42 35.63 -7.01
N ASN A 932 5.25 36.09 -7.49
CA ASN A 932 5.04 36.36 -8.92
C ASN A 932 5.27 37.83 -9.29
N ASN A 933 4.97 38.76 -8.37
CA ASN A 933 5.02 40.21 -8.64
C ASN A 933 6.15 40.91 -7.87
N ASN A 934 7.03 40.16 -7.18
CA ASN A 934 8.11 40.67 -6.33
C ASN A 934 7.64 41.73 -5.30
N ILE A 935 6.41 41.59 -4.80
CA ILE A 935 5.87 42.45 -3.75
C ILE A 935 6.45 41.98 -2.41
N ASN A 936 6.89 42.93 -1.57
CA ASN A 936 7.37 42.62 -0.24
C ASN A 936 6.36 41.73 0.53
N PRO A 937 6.76 40.55 1.05
CA PRO A 937 5.84 39.63 1.74
C PRO A 937 5.07 40.26 2.88
N ARG A 938 5.71 41.15 3.64
CA ARG A 938 5.09 41.86 4.76
C ARG A 938 3.97 42.78 4.28
N ASP A 939 4.24 43.59 3.26
CA ASP A 939 3.26 44.54 2.71
C ASP A 939 2.08 43.80 2.06
N SER A 940 2.38 42.74 1.30
CA SER A 940 1.39 41.89 0.66
C SER A 940 0.44 41.27 1.69
N LEU A 941 1.00 40.62 2.73
CA LEU A 941 0.19 40.02 3.78
C LEU A 941 -0.63 41.06 4.53
N TYR A 942 -0.06 42.23 4.83
CA TYR A 942 -0.76 43.31 5.50
C TYR A 942 -2.00 43.79 4.73
N GLU A 943 -1.87 44.01 3.41
CA GLU A 943 -3.00 44.42 2.57
C GLU A 943 -4.11 43.37 2.49
N TYR A 944 -3.76 42.08 2.41
CA TYR A 944 -4.75 41.02 2.42
C TYR A 944 -5.37 40.79 3.82
N CYS A 945 -4.62 41.02 4.90
CA CYS A 945 -5.16 40.99 6.26
C CYS A 945 -6.26 42.04 6.49
N LYS A 946 -6.15 43.23 5.88
CA LYS A 946 -7.24 44.22 5.91
C LYS A 946 -8.52 43.66 5.28
N LYS A 947 -8.41 43.00 4.13
CA LYS A 947 -9.55 42.39 3.43
C LYS A 947 -10.15 41.24 4.24
N ILE A 948 -9.31 40.42 4.88
CA ILE A 948 -9.74 39.38 5.81
C ILE A 948 -10.56 39.99 6.95
N ASN A 949 -10.03 41.01 7.63
CA ASN A 949 -10.71 41.64 8.77
C ASN A 949 -12.05 42.30 8.39
N ILE A 950 -12.15 42.91 7.19
CA ILE A 950 -13.41 43.44 6.66
C ILE A 950 -14.45 42.31 6.53
N GLU A 951 -14.05 41.15 5.97
CA GLU A 951 -14.96 40.03 5.79
C GLU A 951 -15.37 39.38 7.11
N LEU A 952 -14.43 39.17 8.04
CA LEU A 952 -14.74 38.67 9.39
C LEU A 952 -15.73 39.59 10.10
N THR A 953 -15.49 40.91 10.06
CA THR A 953 -16.40 41.90 10.66
C THR A 953 -17.79 41.84 10.02
N ARG A 954 -17.86 41.78 8.69
CA ARG A 954 -19.12 41.69 7.93
C ARG A 954 -19.91 40.44 8.32
N LYS A 955 -19.24 39.28 8.41
CA LYS A 955 -19.90 38.02 8.78
C LYS A 955 -20.35 38.00 10.23
N ARG A 956 -19.58 38.56 11.14
CA ARG A 956 -20.02 38.72 12.53
C ARG A 956 -21.26 39.60 12.65
N GLN A 957 -21.33 40.69 11.90
CA GLN A 957 -22.53 41.53 11.83
C GLN A 957 -23.72 40.78 11.24
N GLU A 958 -23.51 40.02 10.15
CA GLU A 958 -24.54 39.19 9.50
C GLU A 958 -25.17 38.17 10.47
N PHE A 959 -24.37 37.61 11.39
CA PHE A 959 -24.84 36.62 12.37
C PHE A 959 -25.16 37.21 13.76
N GLY A 960 -25.12 38.52 13.94
CA GLY A 960 -25.41 39.16 15.23
C GLY A 960 -24.42 38.77 16.35
N LEU A 961 -23.15 38.54 16.00
CA LEU A 961 -22.09 38.08 16.93
C LEU A 961 -21.27 39.22 17.55
N ASN A 962 -21.55 40.47 17.17
CA ASN A 962 -21.03 41.62 17.87
C ASN A 962 -22.03 41.93 18.97
N GLY A 963 -21.66 41.72 20.24
CA GLY A 963 -22.55 41.97 21.37
C GLY A 963 -23.15 43.37 21.34
N GLU A 964 -24.40 43.48 21.78
CA GLU A 964 -24.89 44.72 22.40
C GLU A 964 -24.21 44.94 23.75
#